data_AF-A0A8C3AVV7-F1
#
_entry.id   AF-A0A8C3AVV7-F1
#
_cell.length_a   1.000
_cell.length_b   1.000
_cell.length_c   1.000
_cell.angle_alpha   90.00
_cell.angle_beta   90.00
_cell.angle_gamma   90.00
#
_symmetry.space_group_name_H-M   'P 1'
#
loop_
_entity.id
_entity.type
_entity.pdbx_description
1 polymer ?
#
loop_
_entity_poly.entity_id
_entity_poly.type
_entity_poly.pdbx_seq_one_letter_code
_entity_poly.pdbx_strand_id
1 'polypeptide(L)'
;MLCWGNASYGQLGLGGIDEEIVVEPRTCEFFHGKQVCDLGCGHRHTTFLLEDGTVYTCGCNDLGQLGHEKSRKKPEQVVALDAQIILAVSCGESHTLALNDKGQVFSWGLGSDGQLGLHNFEECVRVPRNIKSLSEVHIAQVACGYWHSHALSRGGHVFSWGQNQYGQLGLGIDGQSISTPQIIQSLQGIPFNQISAGGAHSFALTLSGAVFGWGRNKFGQLGLNDCNDRFSPALLKSLRSQRVIYISCGEDHTAALTKLRGVFTFGAGGYGQLGHNSTNHEINPRKVFELMGNVVTQISCGRQHTLAFTPSCGKMDSFGLAGNGQLGTRSTCNRKSPMTFFVSHTNLLIYSYIYVLLPLRNIADSEPCCYVKRIYAGGDQSFAHYCTTNLCFSSSHPDHYSTSSKCSGVDMNMARLLLHRVVQRGHHELTQQIAASLEKNLIPRLSNSPPDIEALRLYLTLPECALFRDRNSYVTIAIPFAKSLLSLKEAPLKVLGNWWSTFEPPVFQRLVELYKEVVVYLLQMHKMGIPSVEQRIFTCFLDTSLRLLEILHTVSERAGHIIQYDTFYIHELDDLIDIRNDYITWIQRQMYPLGHDGVVTLCRYPFVFDAQAKTTLLQTDAIIQMQMAVDQAQMQNFSSMFLPAVESVNPCLILIVRRENIVGDTMEVLRKSKNVDYKKPLKVIFVGEEAVDAGGVRKELFLLIMKELLDPKYGMFRYYEESRLIWFSNKTFEDIDLFNLIGVICGLAIYNLTIVELNFPVALYKKLLKRKPTLDDLKELMPDVGRSLQQLLDYTEDDLEETFCLNFTITEENYGAIEVLELVRNGEDITVDKSNRQDFVYAYVDYVFNTSVAPLFECFYAGFHKVCGGKVLELFQPNELQAMVIGNTNYDWTELEKSTEYKGEYWTDHPTIRLFWEVFHRLPLEEKKQFLLFLTGSDRIPILGMKSLKLVIQPTSGGEQYLPVAHTCFNLLDLPKYRSLEILREKLLQAIDYNQGFNLA
;
A
#
# COMPACT_ATOMS: atom_id res chain seq x y z
N MET A 1 16.09 26.29 25.17
CA MET A 1 15.57 25.16 25.97
C MET A 1 14.51 25.66 26.94
N LEU A 2 13.38 24.96 27.06
CA LEU A 2 12.34 25.27 28.05
C LEU A 2 12.56 24.47 29.32
N CYS A 3 12.34 25.11 30.47
CA CYS A 3 12.48 24.52 31.80
C CYS A 3 11.37 25.01 32.73
N TRP A 4 10.84 24.12 33.55
CA TRP A 4 9.82 24.40 34.57
C TRP A 4 9.90 23.38 35.71
N GLY A 5 9.24 23.67 36.83
CA GLY A 5 9.28 22.86 38.04
C GLY A 5 10.00 23.55 39.20
N ASN A 6 10.61 22.74 40.07
CA ASN A 6 11.31 23.22 41.27
C ASN A 6 12.62 23.93 40.90
N ALA A 7 12.82 25.15 41.42
CA ALA A 7 14.00 25.98 41.24
C ALA A 7 14.76 26.29 42.54
N SER A 8 14.33 25.79 43.70
CA SER A 8 14.89 26.17 45.02
C SER A 8 16.40 25.97 45.16
N TYR A 9 17.00 24.99 44.46
CA TYR A 9 18.43 24.72 44.47
C TYR A 9 19.16 25.25 43.23
N GLY A 10 18.45 25.89 42.30
CA GLY A 10 18.99 26.32 41.01
C GLY A 10 18.99 25.23 39.92
N GLN A 11 18.29 24.11 40.13
CA GLN A 11 18.33 22.94 39.24
C GLN A 11 17.67 23.15 37.87
N LEU A 12 16.95 24.26 37.66
CA LEU A 12 16.46 24.67 36.32
C LEU A 12 17.51 25.43 35.50
N GLY A 13 18.59 25.94 36.13
CA GLY A 13 19.63 26.70 35.44
C GLY A 13 19.20 28.08 34.94
N LEU A 14 18.07 28.62 35.38
CA LEU A 14 17.54 29.91 34.92
C LEU A 14 18.42 31.10 35.37
N GLY A 15 18.98 31.03 36.58
CA GLY A 15 19.82 32.09 37.14
C GLY A 15 19.07 33.39 37.46
N GLY A 16 19.33 33.99 38.63
CA GLY A 16 18.81 35.34 38.94
C GLY A 16 17.29 35.44 39.10
N ILE A 17 16.58 34.32 39.26
CA ILE A 17 15.17 34.29 39.65
C ILE A 17 15.06 34.18 41.17
N ASP A 18 14.09 34.90 41.75
CA ASP A 18 13.72 34.81 43.17
C ASP A 18 12.62 33.76 43.41
N GLU A 19 11.97 33.30 42.35
CA GLU A 19 10.93 32.27 42.41
C GLU A 19 11.52 30.88 42.68
N GLU A 20 11.00 30.21 43.70
CA GLU A 20 11.37 28.83 44.03
C GLU A 20 10.64 27.79 43.16
N ILE A 21 9.52 28.17 42.55
CA ILE A 21 8.66 27.28 41.77
C ILE A 21 8.29 27.95 40.45
N VAL A 22 8.57 27.28 39.33
CA VAL A 22 8.22 27.72 37.98
C VAL A 22 7.07 26.86 37.45
N VAL A 23 5.85 27.41 37.46
CA VAL A 23 4.61 26.67 37.13
C VAL A 23 4.29 26.61 35.64
N GLU A 24 5.07 27.27 34.79
CA GLU A 24 4.91 27.27 33.33
C GLU A 24 6.28 27.20 32.63
N PRO A 25 6.37 26.60 31.43
CA PRO A 25 7.63 26.52 30.68
C PRO A 25 8.29 27.89 30.46
N ARG A 26 9.54 28.05 30.89
CA ARG A 26 10.35 29.26 30.66
C ARG A 26 11.60 28.95 29.85
N THR A 27 12.02 29.90 29.02
CA THR A 27 13.27 29.80 28.27
C THR A 27 14.47 30.03 29.17
N CYS A 28 15.46 29.14 29.11
CA CYS A 28 16.77 29.36 29.70
C CYS A 28 17.71 30.04 28.68
N GLU A 29 18.04 31.31 28.94
CA GLU A 29 18.90 32.15 28.08
C GLU A 29 20.32 31.60 27.92
N PHE A 30 20.84 30.86 28.91
CA PHE A 30 22.19 30.28 28.84
C PHE A 30 22.39 29.37 27.61
N PHE A 31 21.33 28.68 27.20
CA PHE A 31 21.35 27.76 26.06
C PHE A 31 20.98 28.44 24.74
N HIS A 32 20.84 29.77 24.70
CA HIS A 32 20.66 30.49 23.45
C HIS A 32 21.88 30.28 22.54
N GLY A 33 21.68 29.76 21.33
CA GLY A 33 22.76 29.43 20.39
C GLY A 33 23.59 28.18 20.75
N LYS A 34 23.25 27.45 21.81
CA LYS A 34 23.92 26.18 22.19
C LYS A 34 23.04 24.98 21.86
N GLN A 35 23.63 23.94 21.27
CA GLN A 35 22.90 22.70 20.95
C GLN A 35 23.00 21.69 22.10
N VAL A 36 21.92 21.51 22.84
CA VAL A 36 21.83 20.50 23.92
C VAL A 36 21.38 19.16 23.32
N CYS A 37 22.16 18.10 23.48
CA CYS A 37 21.83 16.78 22.92
C CYS A 37 21.26 15.80 23.95
N ASP A 38 21.61 15.91 25.24
CA ASP A 38 21.11 15.04 26.32
C ASP A 38 21.04 15.77 27.68
N LEU A 39 20.22 15.26 28.61
CA LEU A 39 20.12 15.76 29.98
C LEU A 39 20.05 14.63 31.01
N GLY A 40 20.76 14.81 32.12
CA GLY A 40 20.59 14.02 33.33
C GLY A 40 19.84 14.82 34.38
N CYS A 41 18.62 14.42 34.72
CA CYS A 41 17.80 15.09 35.73
C CYS A 41 17.86 14.33 37.07
N GLY A 42 18.65 14.84 38.03
CA GLY A 42 18.73 14.28 39.38
C GLY A 42 17.61 14.79 40.30
N HIS A 43 17.67 14.49 41.59
CA HIS A 43 16.62 14.95 42.52
C HIS A 43 16.69 16.47 42.77
N ARG A 44 17.91 17.03 42.87
CA ARG A 44 18.15 18.47 43.16
C ARG A 44 19.22 19.10 42.27
N HIS A 45 19.65 18.42 41.21
CA HIS A 45 20.63 18.92 40.24
C HIS A 45 20.28 18.45 38.82
N THR A 46 20.81 19.17 37.84
CA THR A 46 20.64 18.85 36.42
C THR A 46 21.97 18.94 35.71
N THR A 47 22.22 17.97 34.83
CA THR A 47 23.38 17.89 33.95
C THR A 47 22.91 18.08 32.52
N PHE A 48 23.59 18.91 31.76
CA PHE A 48 23.31 19.22 30.37
C PHE A 48 24.52 18.81 29.52
N LEU A 49 24.28 18.02 28.48
CA LEU A 49 25.29 17.64 27.50
C LEU A 49 25.08 18.44 26.22
N LEU A 50 26.13 19.12 25.76
CA LEU A 50 26.13 19.81 24.48
C LEU A 50 26.62 18.88 23.35
N GLU A 51 26.30 19.24 22.11
CA GLU A 51 26.67 18.45 20.91
C GLU A 51 28.20 18.34 20.68
N ASP A 52 28.98 19.30 21.19
CA ASP A 52 30.45 19.25 21.17
C ASP A 52 31.04 18.28 22.20
N GLY A 53 30.20 17.61 22.99
CA GLY A 53 30.60 16.67 24.04
C GLY A 53 30.91 17.33 25.38
N THR A 54 30.72 18.65 25.53
CA THR A 54 30.94 19.36 26.79
C THR A 54 29.77 19.20 27.76
N VAL A 55 30.10 19.09 29.05
CA VAL A 55 29.13 18.87 30.13
C VAL A 55 29.00 20.10 31.02
N TYR A 56 27.77 20.53 31.24
CA TYR A 56 27.40 21.61 32.16
C TYR A 56 26.48 21.10 33.26
N THR A 57 26.61 21.65 34.47
CA THR A 57 25.83 21.24 35.64
C THR A 57 25.32 22.44 36.42
N CYS A 58 24.14 22.31 37.04
CA CYS A 58 23.62 23.28 38.01
C CYS A 58 22.73 22.61 39.06
N GLY A 59 22.43 23.33 40.15
CA GLY A 59 21.62 22.82 41.25
C GLY A 59 22.39 22.65 42.57
N CYS A 60 21.91 21.73 43.40
CA CYS A 60 22.55 21.36 44.66
C CYS A 60 23.95 20.76 44.42
N ASN A 61 24.92 21.10 45.29
CA ASN A 61 26.29 20.57 45.24
C ASN A 61 26.81 20.13 46.61
N ASP A 62 25.92 19.82 47.55
CA ASP A 62 26.31 19.55 48.94
C ASP A 62 27.15 18.27 49.06
N LEU A 63 26.99 17.36 48.10
CA LEU A 63 27.69 16.08 48.00
C LEU A 63 28.60 16.01 46.76
N GLY A 64 28.91 17.15 46.13
CA GLY A 64 29.81 17.22 44.99
C GLY A 64 29.21 16.78 43.64
N GLN A 65 27.89 16.60 43.54
CA GLN A 65 27.21 16.08 42.35
C GLN A 65 27.30 16.95 41.08
N LEU A 66 27.77 18.21 41.20
CA LEU A 66 28.05 19.07 40.04
C LEU A 66 29.44 18.84 39.44
N GLY A 67 30.37 18.21 40.15
CA GLY A 67 31.73 17.97 39.60
C GLY A 67 32.61 19.23 39.53
N HIS A 68 32.16 20.35 40.12
CA HIS A 68 32.87 21.63 40.20
C HIS A 68 32.41 22.45 41.42
N GLU A 69 33.16 23.49 41.80
CA GLU A 69 32.84 24.39 42.94
C GLU A 69 32.29 25.77 42.49
N LYS A 70 31.91 25.92 41.22
CA LYS A 70 31.37 27.16 40.65
C LYS A 70 29.92 27.45 41.07
N SER A 71 29.35 28.53 40.52
CA SER A 71 27.97 28.97 40.78
C SER A 71 26.95 27.85 40.55
N ARG A 72 25.97 27.77 41.45
CA ARG A 72 24.94 26.71 41.46
C ARG A 72 23.65 27.10 40.71
N LYS A 73 23.42 28.41 40.52
CA LYS A 73 22.15 28.94 39.97
C LYS A 73 22.12 29.01 38.44
N LYS A 74 23.27 28.91 37.77
CA LYS A 74 23.41 28.89 36.31
C LYS A 74 24.21 27.65 35.90
N PRO A 75 24.00 27.09 34.70
CA PRO A 75 24.81 25.97 34.20
C PRO A 75 26.27 26.35 34.10
N GLU A 76 27.14 25.54 34.71
CA GLU A 76 28.59 25.75 34.77
C GLU A 76 29.32 24.53 34.23
N GLN A 77 30.42 24.74 33.52
CA GLN A 77 31.14 23.66 32.84
C GLN A 77 31.91 22.79 33.83
N VAL A 78 31.81 21.47 33.66
CA VAL A 78 32.61 20.46 34.37
C VAL A 78 33.98 20.33 33.69
N VAL A 79 34.90 21.25 34.01
CA VAL A 79 36.23 21.36 33.38
C VAL A 79 37.06 20.09 33.48
N ALA A 80 36.80 19.24 34.48
CA ALA A 80 37.49 17.96 34.63
C ALA A 80 37.24 16.97 33.46
N LEU A 81 36.18 17.17 32.67
CA LEU A 81 35.84 16.33 31.52
C LEU A 81 36.26 16.96 30.17
N ASP A 82 36.93 18.11 30.16
CA ASP A 82 37.23 18.87 28.93
C ASP A 82 38.14 18.12 27.94
N ALA A 83 38.93 17.17 28.44
CA ALA A 83 39.77 16.29 27.61
C ALA A 83 39.01 15.06 27.05
N GLN A 84 37.71 14.94 27.31
CA GLN A 84 36.86 13.82 26.90
C GLN A 84 35.71 14.32 26.01
N ILE A 85 35.27 13.49 25.07
CA ILE A 85 34.05 13.73 24.30
C ILE A 85 32.94 12.92 24.94
N ILE A 86 32.02 13.58 25.64
CA ILE A 86 30.90 12.90 26.33
C ILE A 86 29.74 12.66 25.35
N LEU A 87 29.14 11.46 25.41
CA LEU A 87 28.04 11.02 24.55
C LEU A 87 26.70 10.88 25.27
N ALA A 88 26.71 10.59 26.57
CA ALA A 88 25.49 10.44 27.37
C ALA A 88 25.74 10.78 28.84
N VAL A 89 24.69 11.26 29.52
CA VAL A 89 24.73 11.59 30.95
C VAL A 89 23.53 11.00 31.67
N SER A 90 23.70 10.63 32.95
CA SER A 90 22.59 10.19 33.79
C SER A 90 22.81 10.66 35.22
N CYS A 91 21.74 11.05 35.90
CA CYS A 91 21.78 11.58 37.26
C CYS A 91 20.92 10.73 38.18
N GLY A 92 21.48 10.36 39.32
CA GLY A 92 20.72 9.79 40.42
C GLY A 92 20.25 10.88 41.39
N GLU A 93 20.01 10.51 42.65
CA GLU A 93 19.53 11.47 43.65
C GLU A 93 20.58 12.55 43.95
N SER A 94 21.83 12.12 44.11
CA SER A 94 22.97 13.00 44.46
C SER A 94 24.29 12.52 43.84
N HIS A 95 24.22 11.80 42.71
CA HIS A 95 25.40 11.38 41.95
C HIS A 95 25.13 11.51 40.44
N THR A 96 26.20 11.55 39.66
CA THR A 96 26.14 11.74 38.20
C THR A 96 27.09 10.77 37.52
N LEU A 97 26.62 10.19 36.41
CA LEU A 97 27.41 9.40 35.47
C LEU A 97 27.54 10.12 34.12
N ALA A 98 28.70 9.99 33.49
CA ALA A 98 28.95 10.42 32.12
C ALA A 98 29.65 9.31 31.32
N LEU A 99 29.21 9.09 30.10
CA LEU A 99 29.78 8.11 29.16
C LEU A 99 30.52 8.84 28.04
N ASN A 100 31.78 8.52 27.79
CA ASN A 100 32.54 9.11 26.68
C ASN A 100 32.46 8.31 25.37
N ASP A 101 33.00 8.89 24.30
CA ASP A 101 33.10 8.32 22.96
C ASP A 101 33.89 7.00 22.87
N LYS A 102 34.83 6.80 23.81
CA LYS A 102 35.60 5.55 23.95
C LYS A 102 34.83 4.44 24.68
N GLY A 103 33.63 4.72 25.18
CA GLY A 103 32.83 3.76 25.96
C GLY A 103 33.24 3.67 27.44
N GLN A 104 33.99 4.64 27.96
CA GLN A 104 34.42 4.72 29.36
C GLN A 104 33.40 5.53 30.18
N VAL A 105 33.21 5.14 31.44
CA VAL A 105 32.22 5.73 32.35
C VAL A 105 32.93 6.51 33.44
N PHE A 106 32.49 7.75 33.65
CA PHE A 106 32.94 8.64 34.72
C PHE A 106 31.82 8.83 35.73
N SER A 107 32.17 8.89 37.02
CA SER A 107 31.22 9.03 38.13
C SER A 107 31.68 10.07 39.14
N TRP A 108 30.76 10.82 39.73
CA TRP A 108 31.00 11.74 40.85
C TRP A 108 29.72 12.02 41.64
N GLY A 109 29.84 12.66 42.79
CA GLY A 109 28.77 12.92 43.77
C GLY A 109 28.84 11.99 44.98
N LEU A 110 27.69 11.66 45.55
CA LEU A 110 27.52 10.74 46.68
C LEU A 110 28.00 9.33 46.34
N GLY A 111 28.76 8.69 47.25
CA GLY A 111 29.29 7.33 47.07
C GLY A 111 29.12 6.39 48.27
N SER A 112 28.41 6.81 49.32
CA SER A 112 28.23 6.06 50.58
C SER A 112 27.67 4.64 50.41
N ASP A 113 26.92 4.39 49.35
CA ASP A 113 26.29 3.11 49.05
C ASP A 113 26.99 2.39 47.89
N GLY A 114 28.13 2.90 47.42
CA GLY A 114 28.91 2.31 46.33
C GLY A 114 28.44 2.69 44.93
N GLN A 115 27.45 3.60 44.79
CA GLN A 115 26.84 4.00 43.51
C GLN A 115 27.81 4.66 42.50
N LEU A 116 29.03 5.00 42.92
CA LEU A 116 30.08 5.49 42.03
C LEU A 116 30.89 4.38 41.35
N GLY A 117 30.87 3.14 41.87
CA GLY A 117 31.58 2.02 41.23
C GLY A 117 33.11 2.07 41.37
N LEU A 118 33.65 2.86 42.31
CA LEU A 118 35.09 3.15 42.45
C LEU A 118 35.85 2.17 43.38
N HIS A 119 35.31 0.97 43.64
CA HIS A 119 35.90 -0.07 44.50
C HIS A 119 35.91 0.23 46.01
N ASN A 120 35.41 1.39 46.42
CA ASN A 120 35.32 1.80 47.82
C ASN A 120 33.98 2.50 48.11
N PHE A 121 33.66 2.62 49.40
CA PHE A 121 32.51 3.36 49.91
C PHE A 121 32.96 4.76 50.36
N GLU A 122 33.52 5.54 49.43
CA GLU A 122 33.85 6.95 49.69
C GLU A 122 32.55 7.76 49.90
N GLU A 123 32.52 8.63 50.91
CA GLU A 123 31.33 9.44 51.21
C GLU A 123 30.88 10.28 50.00
N CYS A 124 31.80 11.04 49.41
CA CYS A 124 31.54 11.76 48.17
C CYS A 124 32.80 12.00 47.34
N VAL A 125 32.60 12.14 46.03
CA VAL A 125 33.64 12.46 45.05
C VAL A 125 33.23 13.75 44.33
N ARG A 126 33.98 14.83 44.55
CA ARG A 126 33.64 16.17 44.01
C ARG A 126 34.10 16.43 42.58
N VAL A 127 34.89 15.52 42.00
CA VAL A 127 35.47 15.65 40.65
C VAL A 127 35.26 14.33 39.90
N PRO A 128 34.80 14.35 38.63
CA PRO A 128 34.61 13.15 37.81
C PRO A 128 35.81 12.19 37.85
N ARG A 129 35.55 10.92 38.18
CA ARG A 129 36.56 9.84 38.16
C ARG A 129 36.13 8.72 37.22
N ASN A 130 37.07 8.20 36.44
CA ASN A 130 36.84 7.05 35.58
C ASN A 130 36.67 5.75 36.41
N ILE A 131 35.61 4.99 36.10
CA ILE A 131 35.34 3.67 36.64
C ILE A 131 36.26 2.65 35.94
N LYS A 132 37.44 2.43 36.52
CA LYS A 132 38.51 1.61 35.91
C LYS A 132 38.08 0.18 35.57
N SER A 133 37.20 -0.43 36.37
CA SER A 133 36.70 -1.79 36.14
C SER A 133 35.84 -1.94 34.89
N LEU A 134 35.32 -0.84 34.32
CA LEU A 134 34.58 -0.84 33.05
C LEU A 134 35.44 -0.37 31.87
N SER A 135 36.71 0.01 32.08
CA SER A 135 37.52 0.64 31.04
C SER A 135 37.86 -0.27 29.85
N GLU A 136 37.79 -1.59 30.03
CA GLU A 136 37.98 -2.59 28.96
C GLU A 136 36.67 -3.01 28.28
N VAL A 137 35.53 -2.51 28.76
CA VAL A 137 34.20 -2.82 28.25
C VAL A 137 33.65 -1.62 27.49
N HIS A 138 33.30 -1.81 26.21
CA HIS A 138 32.65 -0.74 25.45
C HIS A 138 31.19 -0.54 25.91
N ILE A 139 30.98 0.45 26.77
CA ILE A 139 29.65 0.84 27.24
C ILE A 139 28.90 1.64 26.17
N ALA A 140 27.60 1.36 26.04
CA ALA A 140 26.67 1.99 25.10
C ALA A 140 25.65 2.90 25.79
N GLN A 141 25.24 2.58 27.02
CA GLN A 141 24.26 3.37 27.78
C GLN A 141 24.59 3.33 29.28
N VAL A 142 24.28 4.41 30.00
CA VAL A 142 24.29 4.49 31.47
C VAL A 142 22.92 4.91 31.98
N ALA A 143 22.53 4.43 33.16
CA ALA A 143 21.29 4.82 33.82
C ALA A 143 21.46 4.83 35.34
N CYS A 144 20.99 5.89 36.01
CA CYS A 144 21.04 6.04 37.46
C CYS A 144 19.64 5.92 38.08
N GLY A 145 19.55 5.18 39.18
CA GLY A 145 18.45 5.34 40.14
C GLY A 145 18.87 6.27 41.28
N TYR A 146 18.16 6.27 42.41
CA TYR A 146 18.50 7.19 43.51
C TYR A 146 19.88 6.90 44.09
N TRP A 147 20.12 5.66 44.46
CA TRP A 147 21.35 5.19 45.12
C TRP A 147 22.02 4.03 44.40
N HIS A 148 21.72 3.81 43.12
CA HIS A 148 22.32 2.75 42.32
C HIS A 148 22.51 3.18 40.88
N SER A 149 23.33 2.44 40.17
CA SER A 149 23.80 2.76 38.83
C SER A 149 23.88 1.51 37.95
N HIS A 150 23.64 1.72 36.66
CA HIS A 150 23.70 0.70 35.63
C HIS A 150 24.49 1.15 34.41
N ALA A 151 25.11 0.17 33.74
CA ALA A 151 25.70 0.35 32.42
C ALA A 151 25.34 -0.81 31.51
N LEU A 152 25.00 -0.51 30.25
CA LEU A 152 24.73 -1.48 29.20
C LEU A 152 25.91 -1.46 28.21
N SER A 153 26.57 -2.59 28.01
CA SER A 153 27.64 -2.73 27.02
C SER A 153 27.09 -2.95 25.61
N ARG A 154 27.89 -2.62 24.59
CA ARG A 154 27.59 -2.96 23.18
C ARG A 154 27.45 -4.47 22.94
N GLY A 155 28.06 -5.30 23.79
CA GLY A 155 27.92 -6.76 23.77
C GLY A 155 26.64 -7.29 24.43
N GLY A 156 25.73 -6.40 24.87
CA GLY A 156 24.48 -6.79 25.51
C GLY A 156 24.58 -7.12 27.01
N HIS A 157 25.76 -7.05 27.61
CA HIS A 157 25.93 -7.24 29.06
C HIS A 157 25.44 -6.03 29.85
N VAL A 158 24.65 -6.29 30.90
CA VAL A 158 24.15 -5.29 31.85
C VAL A 158 24.98 -5.37 33.14
N PHE A 159 25.54 -4.24 33.54
CA PHE A 159 26.28 -4.07 34.79
C PHE A 159 25.44 -3.28 35.81
N SER A 160 25.58 -3.61 37.09
CA SER A 160 24.91 -2.92 38.20
C SER A 160 25.84 -2.74 39.40
N TRP A 161 25.68 -1.62 40.11
CA TRP A 161 26.37 -1.32 41.37
C TRP A 161 25.63 -0.25 42.18
N GLY A 162 25.96 -0.12 43.45
CA GLY A 162 25.33 0.78 44.42
C GLY A 162 24.52 0.06 45.49
N GLN A 163 23.49 0.72 45.99
CA GLN A 163 22.59 0.19 47.02
C GLN A 163 21.76 -0.98 46.50
N ASN A 164 21.48 -1.96 47.35
CA ASN A 164 20.69 -3.15 46.98
C ASN A 164 19.65 -3.57 48.04
N GLN A 165 19.20 -2.65 48.90
CA GLN A 165 18.26 -2.95 49.98
C GLN A 165 16.94 -3.60 49.53
N TYR A 166 16.51 -3.32 48.29
CA TYR A 166 15.26 -3.83 47.72
C TYR A 166 15.50 -4.73 46.48
N GLY A 167 16.75 -5.11 46.22
CA GLY A 167 17.11 -5.90 45.04
C GLY A 167 17.31 -5.09 43.76
N GLN A 168 17.44 -3.77 43.83
CA GLN A 168 17.54 -2.89 42.65
C GLN A 168 18.76 -3.15 41.76
N LEU A 169 19.76 -3.92 42.24
CA LEU A 169 20.89 -4.34 41.40
C LEU A 169 20.61 -5.58 40.54
N GLY A 170 19.59 -6.38 40.87
CA GLY A 170 19.22 -7.58 40.11
C GLY A 170 20.20 -8.75 40.22
N LEU A 171 21.14 -8.72 41.17
CA LEU A 171 22.22 -9.71 41.29
C LEU A 171 21.80 -11.03 41.97
N GLY A 172 20.55 -11.14 42.45
CA GLY A 172 20.08 -12.27 43.24
C GLY A 172 20.61 -12.30 44.68
N ILE A 173 21.28 -11.23 45.11
CA ILE A 173 21.85 -11.06 46.45
C ILE A 173 20.92 -10.16 47.26
N ASP A 174 20.64 -10.52 48.51
CA ASP A 174 19.77 -9.75 49.40
C ASP A 174 20.54 -8.68 50.19
N GLY A 175 20.03 -7.45 50.19
CA GLY A 175 20.44 -6.35 51.06
C GLY A 175 21.85 -5.74 50.88
N GLN A 176 22.79 -6.44 50.25
CA GLN A 176 24.19 -6.02 50.20
C GLN A 176 24.46 -4.96 49.12
N SER A 177 24.92 -3.78 49.52
CA SER A 177 25.44 -2.76 48.60
C SER A 177 26.75 -3.18 47.94
N ILE A 178 26.93 -2.82 46.67
CA ILE A 178 28.05 -3.24 45.83
C ILE A 178 28.79 -2.02 45.30
N SER A 179 30.07 -1.85 45.65
CA SER A 179 30.88 -0.69 45.25
C SER A 179 31.67 -0.87 43.95
N THR A 180 31.49 -2.01 43.26
CA THR A 180 32.15 -2.33 41.99
C THR A 180 31.12 -2.81 40.96
N PRO A 181 31.13 -2.33 39.71
CA PRO A 181 30.24 -2.82 38.66
C PRO A 181 30.27 -4.36 38.53
N GLN A 182 29.11 -5.00 38.71
CA GLN A 182 28.95 -6.45 38.54
C GLN A 182 27.99 -6.76 37.40
N ILE A 183 28.28 -7.83 36.66
CA ILE A 183 27.41 -8.30 35.58
C ILE A 183 26.20 -9.01 36.18
N ILE A 184 25.01 -8.66 35.68
CA ILE A 184 23.77 -9.38 36.00
C ILE A 184 23.74 -10.69 35.19
N GLN A 185 24.22 -11.77 35.80
CA GLN A 185 24.42 -13.06 35.13
C GLN A 185 23.13 -13.62 34.50
N SER A 186 21.98 -13.42 35.16
CA SER A 186 20.68 -13.91 34.68
C SER A 186 20.18 -13.26 33.38
N LEU A 187 20.82 -12.18 32.92
CA LEU A 187 20.48 -11.48 31.68
C LEU A 187 21.46 -11.78 30.53
N GLN A 188 22.50 -12.60 30.77
CA GLN A 188 23.47 -12.93 29.72
C GLN A 188 22.83 -13.67 28.54
N GLY A 189 23.32 -13.38 27.33
CA GLY A 189 22.82 -13.97 26.09
C GLY A 189 21.56 -13.31 25.52
N ILE A 190 20.98 -12.33 26.22
CA ILE A 190 19.78 -11.61 25.76
C ILE A 190 20.19 -10.23 25.19
N PRO A 191 19.78 -9.85 23.97
CA PRO A 191 20.13 -8.57 23.40
C PRO A 191 19.22 -7.44 23.91
N PHE A 192 19.82 -6.49 24.64
CA PHE A 192 19.13 -5.32 25.20
C PHE A 192 19.29 -4.06 24.36
N ASN A 193 18.20 -3.31 24.26
CA ASN A 193 18.11 -2.00 23.61
C ASN A 193 18.25 -0.84 24.60
N GLN A 194 17.67 -1.00 25.81
CA GLN A 194 17.58 0.08 26.78
C GLN A 194 17.64 -0.46 28.22
N ILE A 195 18.35 0.26 29.09
CA ILE A 195 18.23 0.18 30.55
C ILE A 195 17.56 1.45 31.09
N SER A 196 16.74 1.31 32.13
CA SER A 196 16.04 2.42 32.79
C SER A 196 15.98 2.15 34.29
N ALA A 197 16.19 3.18 35.11
CA ALA A 197 16.24 3.06 36.56
C ALA A 197 15.32 4.10 37.20
N GLY A 198 14.51 3.65 38.16
CA GLY A 198 13.63 4.49 38.97
C GLY A 198 14.26 4.80 40.32
N GLY A 199 13.43 5.11 41.32
CA GLY A 199 13.91 5.38 42.68
C GLY A 199 14.70 4.20 43.26
N ALA A 200 14.04 3.05 43.39
CA ALA A 200 14.64 1.81 43.93
C ALA A 200 14.28 0.56 43.11
N HIS A 201 14.00 0.73 41.82
CA HIS A 201 13.69 -0.35 40.88
C HIS A 201 14.34 -0.09 39.53
N SER A 202 14.42 -1.11 38.68
CA SER A 202 15.12 -1.02 37.40
C SER A 202 14.52 -1.95 36.36
N PHE A 203 14.74 -1.57 35.11
CA PHE A 203 14.20 -2.24 33.94
C PHE A 203 15.25 -2.38 32.84
N ALA A 204 15.18 -3.50 32.12
CA ALA A 204 15.87 -3.71 30.85
C ALA A 204 14.87 -4.09 29.76
N LEU A 205 14.98 -3.43 28.61
CA LEU A 205 14.16 -3.64 27.43
C LEU A 205 14.99 -4.31 26.34
N THR A 206 14.52 -5.44 25.83
CA THR A 206 15.17 -6.17 24.73
C THR A 206 14.87 -5.55 23.38
N LEU A 207 15.71 -5.84 22.36
CA LEU A 207 15.43 -5.45 20.97
C LEU A 207 14.09 -6.02 20.44
N SER A 208 13.63 -7.15 20.98
CA SER A 208 12.35 -7.77 20.62
C SER A 208 11.12 -7.06 21.21
N GLY A 209 11.33 -6.19 22.20
CA GLY A 209 10.27 -5.52 22.97
C GLY A 209 9.82 -6.25 24.24
N ALA A 210 10.53 -7.31 24.65
CA ALA A 210 10.36 -7.95 25.96
C ALA A 210 10.98 -7.09 27.08
N VAL A 211 10.32 -7.05 28.23
CA VAL A 211 10.64 -6.16 29.36
C VAL A 211 10.97 -6.98 30.62
N PHE A 212 12.13 -6.72 31.21
CA PHE A 212 12.56 -7.33 32.48
C PHE A 212 12.63 -6.26 33.55
N GLY A 213 12.03 -6.51 34.72
CA GLY A 213 12.02 -5.57 35.86
C GLY A 213 12.51 -6.22 37.15
N TRP A 214 13.19 -5.46 37.99
CA TRP A 214 13.66 -5.88 39.32
C TRP A 214 13.77 -4.71 40.30
N GLY A 215 13.99 -5.01 41.57
CA GLY A 215 14.05 -4.07 42.68
C GLY A 215 12.74 -3.96 43.45
N ARG A 216 12.51 -2.77 44.02
CA ARG A 216 11.35 -2.46 44.85
C ARG A 216 10.04 -2.59 44.07
N ASN A 217 9.03 -3.19 44.70
CA ASN A 217 7.71 -3.41 44.10
C ASN A 217 6.54 -3.14 45.06
N LYS A 218 6.76 -2.43 46.17
CA LYS A 218 5.73 -2.17 47.20
C LYS A 218 4.40 -1.62 46.66
N PHE A 219 4.43 -0.85 45.57
CA PHE A 219 3.24 -0.25 44.95
C PHE A 219 2.89 -0.88 43.60
N GLY A 220 3.54 -1.99 43.23
CA GLY A 220 3.34 -2.64 41.92
C GLY A 220 4.13 -1.99 40.79
N GLN A 221 5.18 -1.22 41.07
CA GLN A 221 5.98 -0.51 40.06
C GLN A 221 6.73 -1.43 39.08
N LEU A 222 6.79 -2.74 39.36
CA LEU A 222 7.29 -3.75 38.43
C LEU A 222 6.21 -4.30 37.50
N GLY A 223 4.92 -4.13 37.80
CA GLY A 223 3.80 -4.57 36.96
C GLY A 223 3.55 -6.09 36.96
N LEU A 224 4.10 -6.82 37.93
CA LEU A 224 4.13 -8.29 37.97
C LEU A 224 2.87 -8.93 38.58
N ASN A 225 1.78 -8.18 38.73
CA ASN A 225 0.55 -8.62 39.40
C ASN A 225 0.73 -8.97 40.89
N ASP A 226 1.72 -8.36 41.55
CA ASP A 226 1.99 -8.50 42.97
C ASP A 226 2.74 -7.27 43.49
N CYS A 227 3.00 -7.23 44.80
CA CYS A 227 3.75 -6.14 45.46
C CYS A 227 5.07 -6.62 46.10
N ASN A 228 5.63 -7.74 45.64
CA ASN A 228 6.84 -8.32 46.21
C ASN A 228 8.09 -7.81 45.48
N ASP A 229 9.08 -7.39 46.26
CA ASP A 229 10.39 -6.99 45.73
C ASP A 229 11.06 -8.14 44.97
N ARG A 230 11.91 -7.80 44.01
CA ARG A 230 12.58 -8.76 43.12
C ARG A 230 14.08 -8.53 43.14
N PHE A 231 14.82 -9.48 43.70
CA PHE A 231 16.29 -9.44 43.76
C PHE A 231 16.96 -9.91 42.47
N SER A 232 16.20 -10.52 41.56
CA SER A 232 16.64 -10.93 40.23
C SER A 232 15.66 -10.43 39.16
N PRO A 233 16.13 -10.10 37.95
CA PRO A 233 15.30 -9.70 36.83
C PRO A 233 14.15 -10.67 36.55
N ALA A 234 12.92 -10.13 36.55
CA ALA A 234 11.71 -10.87 36.25
C ALA A 234 11.08 -10.38 34.94
N LEU A 235 10.67 -11.31 34.08
CA LEU A 235 10.01 -10.99 32.82
C LEU A 235 8.57 -10.47 33.07
N LEU A 236 8.28 -9.28 32.58
CA LEU A 236 6.95 -8.67 32.61
C LEU A 236 6.07 -9.25 31.50
N LYS A 237 5.41 -10.38 31.79
CA LYS A 237 4.62 -11.14 30.80
C LYS A 237 3.44 -10.37 30.22
N SER A 238 2.84 -9.46 30.99
CA SER A 238 1.65 -8.67 30.62
C SER A 238 1.86 -7.74 29.42
N LEU A 239 3.09 -7.31 29.13
CA LEU A 239 3.42 -6.45 27.99
C LEU A 239 4.01 -7.20 26.78
N ARG A 240 4.10 -8.53 26.82
CA ARG A 240 4.76 -9.34 25.76
C ARG A 240 4.13 -9.15 24.38
N SER A 241 2.81 -9.03 24.30
CA SER A 241 2.07 -8.82 23.04
C SER A 241 2.09 -7.36 22.55
N GLN A 242 2.55 -6.42 23.38
CA GLN A 242 2.42 -4.98 23.10
C GLN A 242 3.63 -4.38 22.36
N ARG A 243 4.73 -5.14 22.22
CA ARG A 243 5.99 -4.69 21.57
C ARG A 243 6.45 -3.33 22.09
N VAL A 244 6.88 -3.30 23.34
CA VAL A 244 7.39 -2.07 24.00
C VAL A 244 8.64 -1.57 23.26
N ILE A 245 8.73 -0.26 23.06
CA ILE A 245 9.86 0.40 22.38
C ILE A 245 10.65 1.34 23.30
N TYR A 246 10.06 1.76 24.42
CA TYR A 246 10.73 2.64 25.39
C TYR A 246 10.13 2.49 26.79
N ILE A 247 10.98 2.57 27.81
CA ILE A 247 10.60 2.55 29.24
C ILE A 247 11.16 3.79 29.95
N SER A 248 10.30 4.45 30.73
CA SER A 248 10.70 5.52 31.65
C SER A 248 10.26 5.15 33.06
N CYS A 249 11.18 5.25 34.01
CA CYS A 249 10.91 5.00 35.43
C CYS A 249 10.85 6.32 36.21
N GLY A 250 9.87 6.45 37.10
CA GLY A 250 9.82 7.50 38.13
C GLY A 250 10.31 6.98 39.48
N GLU A 251 9.95 7.65 40.59
CA GLU A 251 10.35 7.23 41.94
C GLU A 251 9.77 5.85 42.28
N ASP A 252 8.44 5.73 42.21
CA ASP A 252 7.68 4.54 42.58
C ASP A 252 6.67 4.13 41.48
N HIS A 253 6.87 4.58 40.23
CA HIS A 253 6.02 4.22 39.09
C HIS A 253 6.84 4.01 37.82
N THR A 254 6.23 3.38 36.83
CA THR A 254 6.85 3.10 35.53
C THR A 254 5.87 3.39 34.40
N ALA A 255 6.39 3.94 33.31
CA ALA A 255 5.66 4.14 32.06
C ALA A 255 6.36 3.41 30.91
N ALA A 256 5.56 2.75 30.05
CA ALA A 256 6.02 2.03 28.87
C ALA A 256 5.32 2.57 27.62
N LEU A 257 6.11 2.82 26.57
CA LEU A 257 5.63 3.23 25.25
C LEU A 257 5.72 2.05 24.29
N THR A 258 4.63 1.78 23.57
CA THR A 258 4.51 0.65 22.64
C THR A 258 4.76 1.08 21.19
N LYS A 259 5.06 0.11 20.31
CA LYS A 259 5.21 0.36 18.87
C LYS A 259 3.94 0.95 18.24
N LEU A 260 2.78 0.57 18.75
CA LEU A 260 1.46 1.12 18.36
C LEU A 260 1.14 2.47 19.03
N ARG A 261 2.16 3.14 19.61
CA ARG A 261 2.07 4.50 20.18
C ARG A 261 1.15 4.61 21.40
N GLY A 262 0.76 3.48 21.98
CA GLY A 262 0.03 3.42 23.25
C GLY A 262 0.98 3.55 24.45
N VAL A 263 0.53 4.28 25.48
CA VAL A 263 1.23 4.46 26.74
C VAL A 263 0.57 3.61 27.82
N PHE A 264 1.39 2.82 28.52
CA PHE A 264 0.99 2.01 29.67
C PHE A 264 1.71 2.53 30.91
N THR A 265 1.00 2.61 32.03
CA THR A 265 1.53 3.10 33.32
C THR A 265 1.15 2.11 34.43
N PHE A 266 2.02 1.97 35.42
CA PHE A 266 1.83 1.09 36.57
C PHE A 266 2.72 1.50 37.76
N GLY A 267 2.39 1.04 38.96
CA GLY A 267 3.03 1.41 40.22
C GLY A 267 2.21 2.39 41.06
N ALA A 268 2.88 3.34 41.70
CA ALA A 268 2.24 4.31 42.57
C ALA A 268 1.37 5.30 41.80
N GLY A 269 0.11 5.50 42.23
CA GLY A 269 -0.82 6.46 41.63
C GLY A 269 -1.31 7.57 42.55
N GLY A 270 -0.80 7.68 43.77
CA GLY A 270 -1.32 8.57 44.81
C GLY A 270 -1.45 10.05 44.43
N TYR A 271 -0.63 10.53 43.48
CA TYR A 271 -0.67 11.91 42.97
C TYR A 271 -1.29 12.02 41.56
N GLY A 272 -1.74 10.92 40.97
CA GLY A 272 -2.29 10.88 39.61
C GLY A 272 -1.25 10.61 38.52
N GLN A 273 -0.01 10.25 38.87
CA GLN A 273 1.12 10.08 37.95
C GLN A 273 0.97 8.95 36.93
N LEU A 274 -0.07 8.12 37.09
CA LEU A 274 -0.44 7.06 36.16
C LEU A 274 -1.44 7.52 35.09
N GLY A 275 -2.16 8.63 35.32
CA GLY A 275 -3.03 9.24 34.30
C GLY A 275 -4.39 8.56 34.09
N HIS A 276 -4.81 7.62 34.95
CA HIS A 276 -6.06 6.85 34.80
C HIS A 276 -7.30 7.50 35.43
N ASN A 277 -7.26 8.82 35.61
CA ASN A 277 -8.29 9.59 36.32
C ASN A 277 -8.60 9.01 37.73
N SER A 278 -7.56 8.47 38.38
CA SER A 278 -7.65 7.80 39.69
C SER A 278 -6.38 8.08 40.50
N THR A 279 -6.43 7.84 41.81
CA THR A 279 -5.27 7.89 42.70
C THR A 279 -4.84 6.50 43.20
N ASN A 280 -5.41 5.44 42.63
CA ASN A 280 -5.10 4.06 43.00
C ASN A 280 -3.72 3.64 42.49
N HIS A 281 -3.08 2.75 43.22
CA HIS A 281 -1.91 2.02 42.74
C HIS A 281 -2.33 0.99 41.68
N GLU A 282 -1.51 0.79 40.65
CA GLU A 282 -1.77 -0.18 39.59
C GLU A 282 -0.67 -1.24 39.59
N ILE A 283 -1.00 -2.45 40.05
CA ILE A 283 -0.05 -3.57 40.13
C ILE A 283 0.18 -4.29 38.79
N ASN A 284 -0.60 -3.92 37.77
CA ASN A 284 -0.48 -4.40 36.40
C ASN A 284 -0.36 -3.21 35.44
N PRO A 285 0.38 -3.33 34.33
CA PRO A 285 0.42 -2.33 33.28
C PRO A 285 -0.99 -2.02 32.76
N ARG A 286 -1.43 -0.77 32.94
CA ARG A 286 -2.72 -0.30 32.47
C ARG A 286 -2.53 0.76 31.40
N LYS A 287 -3.32 0.68 30.33
CA LYS A 287 -3.27 1.65 29.23
C LYS A 287 -3.89 2.98 29.66
N VAL A 288 -3.24 4.09 29.32
CA VAL A 288 -3.79 5.45 29.53
C VAL A 288 -4.75 5.78 28.38
N PHE A 289 -6.05 5.64 28.63
CA PHE A 289 -7.10 5.79 27.61
C PHE A 289 -7.24 7.23 27.10
N GLU A 290 -6.99 8.21 27.96
CA GLU A 290 -7.07 9.64 27.65
C GLU A 290 -6.02 10.08 26.61
N LEU A 291 -4.98 9.27 26.39
CA LEU A 291 -3.99 9.47 25.32
C LEU A 291 -4.34 8.68 24.04
N MET A 292 -5.45 7.92 23.99
CA MET A 292 -5.85 7.18 22.80
C MET A 292 -6.30 8.11 21.67
N GLY A 293 -5.93 7.75 20.44
CA GLY A 293 -6.10 8.60 19.25
C GLY A 293 -4.97 9.61 19.03
N ASN A 294 -4.13 9.85 20.04
CA ASN A 294 -2.90 10.63 19.90
C ASN A 294 -1.71 9.72 19.59
N VAL A 295 -0.85 10.16 18.67
CA VAL A 295 0.40 9.45 18.32
C VAL A 295 1.49 9.90 19.28
N VAL A 296 1.53 9.32 20.47
CA VAL A 296 2.57 9.62 21.47
C VAL A 296 3.90 9.03 21.00
N THR A 297 4.94 9.86 20.97
CA THR A 297 6.28 9.44 20.51
C THR A 297 7.34 9.46 21.60
N GLN A 298 7.12 10.23 22.66
CA GLN A 298 8.05 10.34 23.77
C GLN A 298 7.28 10.35 25.08
N ILE A 299 7.86 9.70 26.08
CA ILE A 299 7.40 9.72 27.47
C ILE A 299 8.60 9.99 28.37
N SER A 300 8.39 10.73 29.46
CA SER A 300 9.42 10.93 30.49
C SER A 300 8.75 10.99 31.86
N CYS A 301 9.22 10.18 32.79
CA CYS A 301 8.78 10.18 34.17
C CYS A 301 9.73 11.03 35.01
N GLY A 302 9.18 11.94 35.81
CA GLY A 302 9.90 12.52 36.92
C GLY A 302 9.63 11.76 38.21
N ARG A 303 9.82 12.41 39.36
CA ARG A 303 9.64 11.81 40.67
C ARG A 303 8.24 11.22 40.84
N GLN A 304 7.22 12.08 40.72
CA GLN A 304 5.81 11.74 40.93
C GLN A 304 4.91 12.33 39.83
N HIS A 305 5.45 12.47 38.61
CA HIS A 305 4.73 12.93 37.44
C HIS A 305 5.21 12.25 36.17
N THR A 306 4.40 12.32 35.13
CA THR A 306 4.68 11.77 33.81
C THR A 306 4.37 12.81 32.75
N LEU A 307 5.28 12.95 31.79
CA LEU A 307 5.14 13.76 30.59
C LEU A 307 4.97 12.85 29.37
N ALA A 308 4.11 13.26 28.43
CA ALA A 308 3.93 12.62 27.14
C ALA A 308 3.92 13.67 26.02
N PHE A 309 4.55 13.36 24.89
CA PHE A 309 4.62 14.26 23.74
C PHE A 309 3.98 13.66 22.49
N THR A 310 3.09 14.43 21.86
CA THR A 310 2.38 14.10 20.63
C THR A 310 2.79 15.05 19.50
N PRO A 311 3.69 14.63 18.58
CA PRO A 311 4.23 15.51 17.54
C PRO A 311 3.18 16.01 16.54
N SER A 312 2.18 15.19 16.22
CA SER A 312 1.16 15.50 15.19
C SER A 312 0.37 16.77 15.50
N CYS A 313 0.31 17.20 16.75
CA CYS A 313 -0.38 18.40 17.20
C CYS A 313 0.51 19.33 18.05
N GLY A 314 1.80 19.02 18.20
CA GLY A 314 2.73 19.78 19.05
C GLY A 314 2.29 19.85 20.52
N LYS A 315 1.44 18.92 20.96
CA LYS A 315 0.89 18.89 22.32
C LYS A 315 1.83 18.14 23.26
N MET A 316 2.08 18.75 24.40
CA MET A 316 2.69 18.10 25.55
C MET A 316 1.64 17.95 26.65
N ASP A 317 1.46 16.71 27.08
CA ASP A 317 0.54 16.32 28.15
C ASP A 317 1.33 15.99 29.41
N SER A 318 0.86 16.46 30.56
CA SER A 318 1.44 16.15 31.87
C SER A 318 0.37 15.71 32.88
N PHE A 319 0.75 14.82 33.79
CA PHE A 319 -0.11 14.33 34.85
C PHE A 319 0.71 13.85 36.05
N GLY A 320 0.14 13.93 37.26
CA GLY A 320 0.79 13.64 38.53
C GLY A 320 0.85 14.80 39.51
N LEU A 321 1.87 14.80 40.36
CA LEU A 321 2.16 15.85 41.35
C LEU A 321 2.43 17.18 40.64
N ALA A 322 1.85 18.27 41.14
CA ALA A 322 2.03 19.62 40.58
C ALA A 322 2.51 20.65 41.60
N GLY A 323 2.66 20.28 42.88
CA GLY A 323 2.95 21.21 43.97
C GLY A 323 4.21 22.06 43.75
N ASN A 324 5.19 21.54 43.01
CA ASN A 324 6.43 22.22 42.66
C ASN A 324 6.44 22.73 41.21
N GLY A 325 5.27 22.87 40.57
CA GLY A 325 5.13 23.38 39.21
C GLY A 325 5.57 22.40 38.11
N GLN A 326 5.95 21.17 38.45
CA GLN A 326 6.59 20.22 37.53
C GLN A 326 5.71 19.78 36.34
N LEU A 327 4.39 20.02 36.41
CA LEU A 327 3.46 19.77 35.31
C LEU A 327 3.44 20.88 34.24
N GLY A 328 3.89 22.10 34.56
CA GLY A 328 3.91 23.22 33.62
C GLY A 328 2.52 23.78 33.24
N THR A 329 1.46 23.37 33.95
CA THR A 329 0.05 23.68 33.63
C THR A 329 -0.45 25.03 34.15
N ARG A 330 0.44 25.97 34.52
CA ARG A 330 0.10 27.23 35.20
C ARG A 330 -0.70 27.04 36.49
N SER A 331 -0.52 25.89 37.13
CA SER A 331 -1.28 25.46 38.30
C SER A 331 -0.43 24.53 39.15
N THR A 332 -0.61 24.62 40.47
CA THR A 332 0.02 23.73 41.46
C THR A 332 -0.89 22.58 41.88
N CYS A 333 -2.04 22.42 41.22
CA CYS A 333 -2.99 21.34 41.50
C CYS A 333 -2.60 20.05 40.78
N ASN A 334 -2.55 18.95 41.53
CA ASN A 334 -2.27 17.62 40.97
C ASN A 334 -3.26 17.24 39.86
N ARG A 335 -2.78 16.49 38.87
CA ARG A 335 -3.59 16.04 37.74
C ARG A 335 -3.66 14.53 37.69
N LYS A 336 -4.89 14.00 37.81
CA LYS A 336 -5.17 12.56 37.77
C LYS A 336 -5.30 12.00 36.36
N SER A 337 -5.49 12.86 35.38
CA SER A 337 -5.59 12.56 33.96
C SER A 337 -4.64 13.46 33.17
N PRO A 338 -4.16 13.03 32.00
CA PRO A 338 -3.34 13.85 31.11
C PRO A 338 -3.95 15.22 30.86
N MET A 339 -3.18 16.27 31.09
CA MET A 339 -3.56 17.65 30.78
C MET A 339 -2.59 18.25 29.78
N THR A 340 -3.12 18.75 28.67
CA THR A 340 -2.35 19.50 27.69
C THR A 340 -2.04 20.90 28.24
N PHE A 341 -0.78 21.31 28.23
CA PHE A 341 -0.36 22.64 28.75
C PHE A 341 0.59 23.40 27.83
N PHE A 342 1.34 22.70 26.98
CA PHE A 342 2.14 23.32 25.94
C PHE A 342 1.56 22.90 24.60
N VAL A 343 0.98 23.87 23.92
CA VAL A 343 0.67 23.81 22.50
C VAL A 343 1.70 24.74 21.88
N SER A 344 2.74 24.19 21.23
CA SER A 344 3.54 25.04 20.34
C SER A 344 2.55 25.79 19.46
N HIS A 345 2.72 27.09 19.23
CA HIS A 345 1.94 27.82 18.23
C HIS A 345 2.29 27.27 16.83
N THR A 346 1.93 26.02 16.56
CA THR A 346 1.90 25.37 15.25
C THR A 346 0.69 25.88 14.49
N ASN A 347 0.46 27.18 14.53
CA ASN A 347 -0.16 27.84 13.39
C ASN A 347 0.86 28.14 12.31
N LEU A 348 2.18 27.91 12.49
CA LEU A 348 3.18 28.37 11.53
C LEU A 348 4.27 27.34 11.13
N LEU A 349 3.95 26.04 11.01
CA LEU A 349 4.74 25.16 10.10
C LEU A 349 4.73 25.69 8.66
N ILE A 350 3.71 26.48 8.37
CA ILE A 350 3.43 27.34 7.22
C ILE A 350 4.62 28.27 6.84
N TYR A 351 5.35 28.90 7.78
CA TYR A 351 6.40 29.87 7.40
C TYR A 351 7.76 29.28 7.00
N SER A 352 8.09 28.05 7.43
CA SER A 352 9.41 27.46 7.17
C SER A 352 9.60 26.94 5.74
N TYR A 353 8.50 26.64 5.04
CA TYR A 353 8.53 26.23 3.64
C TYR A 353 8.84 27.40 2.69
N ILE A 354 8.64 28.65 3.12
CA ILE A 354 8.96 29.87 2.34
C ILE A 354 10.46 30.19 2.33
N TYR A 355 11.18 29.91 3.42
CA TYR A 355 12.54 30.45 3.61
C TYR A 355 13.63 29.77 2.77
N VAL A 356 13.33 28.63 2.14
CA VAL A 356 14.29 27.94 1.24
C VAL A 356 14.44 28.67 -0.11
N LEU A 357 13.67 29.74 -0.36
CA LEU A 357 13.33 30.13 -1.74
C LEU A 357 13.47 31.60 -2.06
N LEU A 358 13.78 32.43 -1.07
CA LEU A 358 14.03 33.85 -1.27
C LEU A 358 15.47 34.18 -0.89
N PRO A 359 16.26 34.82 -1.77
CA PRO A 359 17.48 35.48 -1.34
C PRO A 359 17.11 36.73 -0.53
N LEU A 360 17.72 36.84 0.66
CA LEU A 360 17.76 37.95 1.61
C LEU A 360 17.24 39.33 1.14
N ARG A 361 16.29 39.92 1.89
CA ARG A 361 16.48 41.21 2.60
C ARG A 361 15.27 41.60 3.47
N ASN A 362 15.58 42.03 4.70
CA ASN A 362 14.80 42.85 5.63
C ASN A 362 13.41 42.36 6.05
N ILE A 363 13.31 41.58 7.14
CA ILE A 363 12.24 41.76 8.15
C ILE A 363 12.83 41.39 9.52
N ALA A 364 12.96 42.38 10.41
CA ALA A 364 13.58 42.26 11.73
C ALA A 364 12.57 41.96 12.86
N ASP A 365 11.29 41.67 12.55
CA ASP A 365 10.22 41.55 13.56
C ASP A 365 9.24 40.39 13.27
N SER A 366 9.69 39.13 13.36
CA SER A 366 8.76 37.99 13.47
C SER A 366 9.33 36.87 14.36
N GLU A 367 8.57 36.48 15.39
CA GLU A 367 8.96 35.46 16.38
C GLU A 367 9.25 34.08 15.74
N PRO A 368 10.30 33.35 16.20
CA PRO A 368 10.77 32.13 15.53
C PRO A 368 9.87 30.90 15.76
N CYS A 369 9.64 30.12 14.70
CA CYS A 369 8.89 28.86 14.73
C CYS A 369 9.65 27.79 15.53
N CYS A 370 9.02 27.22 16.55
CA CYS A 370 9.63 26.30 17.52
C CYS A 370 9.00 24.89 17.45
N TYR A 371 9.78 23.82 17.32
CA TYR A 371 9.32 22.44 17.52
C TYR A 371 10.10 21.72 18.62
N VAL A 372 9.46 20.82 19.37
CA VAL A 372 10.07 20.07 20.47
C VAL A 372 10.86 18.88 19.91
N LYS A 373 12.17 18.82 20.17
CA LYS A 373 13.07 17.71 19.80
C LYS A 373 12.98 16.58 20.82
N ARG A 374 13.11 16.90 22.12
CA ARG A 374 13.05 15.93 23.22
C ARG A 374 12.43 16.50 24.49
N ILE A 375 11.74 15.66 25.25
CA ILE A 375 11.25 15.95 26.60
C ILE A 375 12.08 15.20 27.65
N TYR A 376 12.30 15.84 28.80
CA TYR A 376 13.02 15.27 29.94
C TYR A 376 12.30 15.60 31.23
N ALA A 377 12.31 14.67 32.18
CA ALA A 377 11.82 14.85 33.53
C ALA A 377 12.69 14.04 34.49
N GLY A 378 12.90 14.57 35.68
CA GLY A 378 13.60 13.90 36.77
C GLY A 378 13.55 14.79 38.00
N GLY A 379 13.51 14.19 39.20
CA GLY A 379 13.15 14.94 40.39
C GLY A 379 11.80 15.65 40.22
N ASP A 380 11.76 16.92 40.61
CA ASP A 380 10.59 17.80 40.45
C ASP A 380 10.81 18.86 39.36
N GLN A 381 11.70 18.58 38.40
CA GLN A 381 11.99 19.45 37.26
C GLN A 381 11.71 18.76 35.93
N SER A 382 11.33 19.58 34.96
CA SER A 382 10.91 19.16 33.63
C SER A 382 11.51 20.09 32.58
N PHE A 383 11.93 19.52 31.46
CA PHE A 383 12.57 20.24 30.36
C PHE A 383 11.97 19.82 29.02
N ALA A 384 11.95 20.76 28.08
CA ALA A 384 11.69 20.50 26.68
C ALA A 384 12.76 21.19 25.84
N HIS A 385 13.52 20.40 25.07
CA HIS A 385 14.41 20.95 24.07
C HIS A 385 13.57 21.35 22.85
N TYR A 386 13.55 22.64 22.51
CA TYR A 386 12.92 23.16 21.30
C TYR A 386 13.97 23.74 20.36
N CYS A 387 13.78 23.55 19.06
CA CYS A 387 14.62 24.14 18.01
C CYS A 387 13.84 25.25 17.30
N THR A 388 14.48 26.41 17.12
CA THR A 388 14.01 27.47 16.23
C THR A 388 14.61 27.23 14.84
N THR A 389 13.78 27.20 13.79
CA THR A 389 14.29 26.92 12.44
C THR A 389 15.06 28.11 11.88
N ASN A 390 16.39 28.02 11.87
CA ASN A 390 17.11 28.17 10.62
C ASN A 390 17.40 26.75 10.14
N LEU A 391 16.92 26.40 8.94
CA LEU A 391 16.96 25.06 8.38
C LEU A 391 18.33 24.39 8.56
N CYS A 392 18.39 23.35 9.39
CA CYS A 392 19.46 22.37 9.34
C CYS A 392 18.83 20.98 9.57
N PHE A 393 18.53 20.28 8.48
CA PHE A 393 18.21 18.85 8.48
C PHE A 393 19.52 18.05 8.67
N SER A 394 20.13 18.20 9.85
CA SER A 394 21.21 17.38 10.40
C SER A 394 21.38 17.91 11.83
N SER A 395 21.13 17.17 12.91
CA SER A 395 21.92 15.99 13.30
C SER A 395 21.24 15.15 14.41
N SER A 396 21.66 13.88 14.42
CA SER A 396 21.84 12.93 15.53
C SER A 396 20.62 12.31 16.24
N HIS A 397 20.03 11.29 15.58
CA HIS A 397 19.66 10.04 16.27
C HIS A 397 20.47 8.89 15.65
N PRO A 398 21.17 8.06 16.44
CA PRO A 398 21.75 6.83 15.93
C PRO A 398 20.61 5.81 15.82
N ASP A 399 20.24 5.53 14.58
CA ASP A 399 19.59 4.33 14.03
C ASP A 399 18.74 4.81 12.86
N HIS A 400 19.34 4.79 11.66
CA HIS A 400 18.64 4.92 10.38
C HIS A 400 17.27 4.25 10.48
N TYR A 401 16.16 5.02 10.46
CA TYR A 401 14.72 4.67 10.53
C TYR A 401 14.32 3.26 9.99
N SER A 402 14.92 2.20 10.50
CA SER A 402 15.09 0.90 9.81
C SER A 402 15.31 1.01 8.28
N THR A 403 16.08 2.01 7.83
CA THR A 403 16.16 2.35 6.39
C THR A 403 16.99 1.33 5.64
N SER A 404 16.43 0.80 4.57
CA SER A 404 17.09 -0.19 3.71
C SER A 404 16.66 0.00 2.26
N SER A 405 17.22 -0.81 1.37
CA SER A 405 16.78 -0.88 -0.03
C SER A 405 15.31 -1.31 -0.20
N LYS A 406 14.64 -1.76 0.87
CA LYS A 406 13.22 -2.14 0.90
C LYS A 406 12.35 -1.26 1.81
N CYS A 407 12.93 -0.47 2.72
CA CYS A 407 12.18 0.36 3.66
C CYS A 407 12.70 1.80 3.62
N SER A 408 11.84 2.75 3.27
CA SER A 408 12.21 4.16 3.21
C SER A 408 12.37 4.79 4.60
N GLY A 409 11.71 4.25 5.62
CA GLY A 409 11.65 4.82 6.98
C GLY A 409 10.76 6.08 7.09
N VAL A 410 10.04 6.44 6.03
CA VAL A 410 9.18 7.64 5.98
C VAL A 410 7.72 7.28 6.25
N ASP A 411 7.08 7.97 7.18
CA ASP A 411 5.64 7.91 7.37
C ASP A 411 4.94 8.84 6.37
N MET A 412 4.42 8.24 5.29
CA MET A 412 3.77 8.96 4.18
C MET A 412 2.49 9.68 4.59
N ASN A 413 1.74 9.14 5.55
CA ASN A 413 0.52 9.77 6.05
C ASN A 413 0.85 11.01 6.89
N MET A 414 1.90 10.93 7.71
CA MET A 414 2.42 12.08 8.45
C MET A 414 2.97 13.15 7.51
N ALA A 415 3.78 12.76 6.51
CA ALA A 415 4.32 13.67 5.51
C ALA A 415 3.20 14.45 4.78
N ARG A 416 2.15 13.74 4.35
CA ARG A 416 0.97 14.36 3.73
C ARG A 416 0.25 15.32 4.65
N LEU A 417 -0.04 14.91 5.90
CA LEU A 417 -0.74 15.78 6.86
C LEU A 417 0.04 17.07 7.14
N LEU A 418 1.37 16.99 7.20
CA LEU A 418 2.24 18.15 7.37
C LEU A 418 2.20 19.06 6.13
N LEU A 419 2.40 18.51 4.93
CA LEU A 419 2.39 19.28 3.68
C LEU A 419 1.02 19.91 3.38
N HIS A 420 -0.06 19.20 3.66
CA HIS A 420 -1.41 19.71 3.47
C HIS A 420 -1.77 20.83 4.47
N ARG A 421 -1.24 20.79 5.70
CA ARG A 421 -1.40 21.91 6.65
C ARG A 421 -0.65 23.15 6.19
N VAL A 422 0.52 22.98 5.57
CA VAL A 422 1.32 24.09 5.03
C VAL A 422 0.59 24.81 3.88
N VAL A 423 -0.23 24.10 3.10
CA VAL A 423 -0.95 24.63 1.92
C VAL A 423 -2.45 24.92 2.21
N GLN A 424 -2.85 25.12 3.47
CA GLN A 424 -4.25 25.40 3.80
C GLN A 424 -4.78 26.72 3.19
N ARG A 425 -6.09 26.73 2.85
CA ARG A 425 -6.83 27.84 2.19
C ARG A 425 -6.84 29.19 2.94
N GLY A 426 -6.22 29.31 4.11
CA GLY A 426 -6.17 30.53 4.92
C GLY A 426 -5.07 31.54 4.56
N HIS A 427 -4.04 31.14 3.78
CA HIS A 427 -2.87 31.99 3.47
C HIS A 427 -2.47 31.89 1.98
N HIS A 428 -3.14 32.68 1.12
CA HIS A 428 -2.91 32.62 -0.34
C HIS A 428 -1.50 33.07 -0.75
N GLU A 429 -0.94 34.11 -0.12
CA GLU A 429 0.41 34.62 -0.40
C GLU A 429 1.50 33.58 -0.12
N LEU A 430 1.34 32.83 0.98
CA LEU A 430 2.26 31.77 1.37
C LEU A 430 2.29 30.63 0.35
N THR A 431 1.10 30.24 -0.09
CA THR A 431 0.92 29.20 -1.11
C THR A 431 1.57 29.60 -2.43
N GLN A 432 1.45 30.87 -2.84
CA GLN A 432 2.13 31.39 -4.04
C GLN A 432 3.65 31.41 -3.90
N GLN A 433 4.20 31.75 -2.74
CA GLN A 433 5.64 31.71 -2.50
C GLN A 433 6.17 30.28 -2.51
N ILE A 434 5.43 29.32 -1.96
CA ILE A 434 5.73 27.88 -2.00
C ILE A 434 5.51 27.29 -3.41
N ALA A 435 4.68 27.87 -4.26
CA ALA A 435 4.61 27.47 -5.66
C ALA A 435 5.85 27.96 -6.43
N ALA A 436 6.11 29.28 -6.38
CA ALA A 436 7.26 29.91 -7.05
C ALA A 436 8.61 29.28 -6.64
N SER A 437 8.68 28.87 -5.38
CA SER A 437 9.71 28.02 -4.82
C SER A 437 10.11 26.80 -5.65
N LEU A 438 9.12 25.95 -5.89
CA LEU A 438 9.26 24.58 -6.30
C LEU A 438 9.60 24.63 -7.78
N GLU A 439 8.91 25.51 -8.49
CA GLU A 439 9.11 25.86 -9.89
C GLU A 439 10.52 26.39 -10.17
N LYS A 440 10.99 27.40 -9.42
CA LYS A 440 12.23 28.12 -9.76
C LYS A 440 13.49 27.57 -9.11
N ASN A 441 13.38 26.93 -7.94
CA ASN A 441 14.54 26.55 -7.14
C ASN A 441 14.64 25.03 -6.90
N LEU A 442 13.61 24.40 -6.32
CA LEU A 442 13.74 23.02 -5.83
C LEU A 442 13.76 21.99 -6.96
N ILE A 443 12.72 21.96 -7.80
CA ILE A 443 12.55 20.94 -8.84
C ILE A 443 13.68 20.96 -9.88
N PRO A 444 14.13 22.14 -10.37
CA PRO A 444 15.25 22.21 -11.32
C PRO A 444 16.61 21.75 -10.74
N ARG A 445 16.75 21.70 -9.41
CA ARG A 445 17.98 21.30 -8.71
C ARG A 445 17.98 19.83 -8.25
N LEU A 446 16.89 19.10 -8.50
CA LEU A 446 16.83 17.66 -8.20
C LEU A 446 17.86 16.91 -9.05
N SER A 447 18.83 16.27 -8.38
CA SER A 447 19.95 15.57 -9.02
C SER A 447 19.52 14.22 -9.60
N ASN A 448 20.05 13.87 -10.78
CA ASN A 448 19.91 12.54 -11.39
C ASN A 448 20.62 11.42 -10.60
N SER A 449 21.51 11.78 -9.68
CA SER A 449 22.22 10.89 -8.78
C SER A 449 22.22 11.53 -7.39
N PRO A 450 21.15 11.33 -6.59
CA PRO A 450 21.05 11.90 -5.26
C PRO A 450 22.28 11.51 -4.41
N PRO A 451 22.87 12.46 -3.66
CA PRO A 451 24.10 12.22 -2.91
C PRO A 451 23.90 11.26 -1.73
N ASP A 452 22.67 11.16 -1.21
CA ASP A 452 22.32 10.31 -0.07
C ASP A 452 20.84 9.85 -0.11
N ILE A 453 20.45 9.04 0.87
CA ILE A 453 19.10 8.50 1.05
C ILE A 453 18.07 9.58 1.41
N GLU A 454 18.48 10.68 2.05
CA GLU A 454 17.58 11.76 2.46
C GLU A 454 17.13 12.55 1.23
N ALA A 455 18.05 12.86 0.32
CA ALA A 455 17.75 13.46 -0.97
C ALA A 455 16.83 12.56 -1.82
N LEU A 456 16.98 11.23 -1.72
CA LEU A 456 16.09 10.30 -2.42
C LEU A 456 14.65 10.31 -1.84
N ARG A 457 14.48 10.54 -0.54
CA ARG A 457 13.15 10.63 0.10
C ARG A 457 12.34 11.84 -0.35
N LEU A 458 12.97 12.90 -0.83
CA LEU A 458 12.25 14.04 -1.42
C LEU A 458 11.39 13.61 -2.61
N TYR A 459 11.85 12.62 -3.38
CA TYR A 459 11.08 12.06 -4.50
C TYR A 459 9.83 11.28 -4.03
N LEU A 460 9.79 10.83 -2.77
CA LEU A 460 8.59 10.23 -2.19
C LEU A 460 7.63 11.29 -1.63
N THR A 461 8.15 12.26 -0.89
CA THR A 461 7.31 13.17 -0.09
C THR A 461 6.76 14.35 -0.87
N LEU A 462 7.48 14.86 -1.89
CA LEU A 462 7.06 16.06 -2.62
C LEU A 462 5.68 15.93 -3.30
N PRO A 463 5.32 14.80 -3.96
CA PRO A 463 4.01 14.62 -4.58
C PRO A 463 2.82 14.66 -3.60
N GLU A 464 3.05 14.50 -2.29
CA GLU A 464 2.00 14.61 -1.26
C GLU A 464 1.65 16.08 -0.95
N CYS A 465 2.35 17.05 -1.54
CA CYS A 465 2.01 18.47 -1.43
C CYS A 465 0.76 18.81 -2.24
N ALA A 466 -0.18 19.57 -1.65
CA ALA A 466 -1.45 19.91 -2.29
C ALA A 466 -1.29 20.71 -3.60
N LEU A 467 -0.16 21.43 -3.78
CA LEU A 467 0.17 22.15 -5.01
C LEU A 467 0.30 21.24 -6.23
N PHE A 468 0.71 19.97 -6.03
CA PHE A 468 0.80 19.02 -7.15
C PHE A 468 -0.57 18.71 -7.73
N ARG A 469 -1.65 18.84 -6.95
CA ARG A 469 -3.04 18.56 -7.37
C ARG A 469 -3.78 19.78 -7.92
N ASP A 470 -3.14 20.95 -7.96
CA ASP A 470 -3.75 22.13 -8.55
C ASP A 470 -3.54 22.13 -10.07
N ARG A 471 -4.64 22.22 -10.83
CA ARG A 471 -4.63 22.19 -12.31
C ARG A 471 -3.73 23.27 -12.91
N ASN A 472 -3.64 24.43 -12.27
CA ASN A 472 -2.79 25.54 -12.74
C ASN A 472 -1.29 25.25 -12.58
N SER A 473 -0.93 24.31 -11.69
CA SER A 473 0.44 23.98 -11.33
C SER A 473 0.97 22.72 -12.02
N TYR A 474 0.17 22.03 -12.84
CA TYR A 474 0.58 20.79 -13.49
C TYR A 474 1.78 20.97 -14.42
N VAL A 475 1.74 22.02 -15.25
CA VAL A 475 2.80 22.34 -16.23
C VAL A 475 4.08 22.82 -15.57
N THR A 476 3.99 23.50 -14.42
CA THR A 476 5.12 24.15 -13.77
C THR A 476 5.74 23.34 -12.63
N ILE A 477 4.97 22.44 -11.99
CA ILE A 477 5.40 21.65 -10.83
C ILE A 477 5.34 20.15 -11.12
N ALA A 478 4.15 19.60 -11.39
CA ALA A 478 3.96 18.14 -11.43
C ALA A 478 4.72 17.47 -12.59
N ILE A 479 4.68 18.05 -13.79
CA ILE A 479 5.36 17.54 -14.98
C ILE A 479 6.89 17.73 -14.89
N PRO A 480 7.42 18.91 -14.52
CA PRO A 480 8.86 19.07 -14.29
C PRO A 480 9.42 18.13 -13.20
N PHE A 481 8.67 17.87 -12.13
CA PHE A 481 9.06 16.88 -11.13
C PHE A 481 9.13 15.47 -11.72
N ALA A 482 8.13 15.06 -12.50
CA ALA A 482 8.16 13.77 -13.20
C ALA A 482 9.36 13.66 -14.15
N LYS A 483 9.71 14.74 -14.84
CA LYS A 483 10.91 14.81 -15.69
C LYS A 483 12.20 14.61 -14.89
N SER A 484 12.32 15.27 -13.72
CA SER A 484 13.47 15.07 -12.83
C SER A 484 13.55 13.63 -12.32
N LEU A 485 12.42 13.02 -11.97
CA LEU A 485 12.34 11.63 -11.55
C LEU A 485 12.76 10.65 -12.67
N LEU A 486 12.27 10.86 -13.89
CA LEU A 486 12.66 10.05 -15.06
C LEU A 486 14.12 10.23 -15.47
N SER A 487 14.78 11.30 -15.02
CA SER A 487 16.21 11.53 -15.25
C SER A 487 17.12 10.80 -14.26
N LEU A 488 16.57 10.17 -13.22
CA LEU A 488 17.34 9.40 -12.24
C LEU A 488 18.10 8.24 -12.88
N LYS A 489 19.31 7.97 -12.40
CA LYS A 489 20.06 6.76 -12.75
C LYS A 489 19.32 5.49 -12.29
N GLU A 490 19.63 4.35 -12.90
CA GLU A 490 18.95 3.07 -12.64
C GLU A 490 18.96 2.64 -11.17
N ALA A 491 20.08 2.82 -10.47
CA ALA A 491 20.20 2.39 -9.07
C ALA A 491 19.26 3.16 -8.11
N PRO A 492 19.26 4.51 -8.05
CA PRO A 492 18.26 5.27 -7.29
C PRO A 492 16.81 4.95 -7.66
N LEU A 493 16.52 4.81 -8.96
CA LEU A 493 15.17 4.50 -9.43
C LEU A 493 14.70 3.12 -8.98
N LYS A 494 15.60 2.12 -8.96
CA LYS A 494 15.32 0.77 -8.44
C LYS A 494 15.00 0.79 -6.94
N VAL A 495 15.74 1.59 -6.16
CA VAL A 495 15.47 1.77 -4.72
C VAL A 495 14.10 2.44 -4.51
N LEU A 496 13.81 3.49 -5.26
CA LEU A 496 12.52 4.19 -5.21
C LEU A 496 11.35 3.26 -5.56
N GLY A 497 11.51 2.43 -6.60
CA GLY A 497 10.55 1.39 -6.98
C GLY A 497 10.32 0.34 -5.90
N ASN A 498 11.35 -0.05 -5.15
CA ASN A 498 11.21 -0.96 -4.02
C ASN A 498 10.46 -0.29 -2.86
N TRP A 499 10.70 0.98 -2.59
CA TRP A 499 9.96 1.71 -1.56
C TRP A 499 8.48 1.86 -1.92
N TRP A 500 8.16 2.22 -3.16
CA TRP A 500 6.78 2.26 -3.65
C TRP A 500 6.08 0.90 -3.54
N SER A 501 6.78 -0.22 -3.77
CA SER A 501 6.18 -1.56 -3.60
C SER A 501 5.79 -1.90 -2.16
N THR A 502 6.23 -1.11 -1.17
CA THR A 502 5.87 -1.28 0.24
C THR A 502 4.81 -0.30 0.73
N PHE A 503 4.26 0.55 -0.15
CA PHE A 503 3.25 1.53 0.23
C PHE A 503 1.91 0.86 0.53
N GLU A 504 1.15 1.45 1.47
CA GLU A 504 -0.25 1.11 1.65
C GLU A 504 -1.05 1.49 0.39
N PRO A 505 -2.05 0.70 -0.02
CA PRO A 505 -2.83 0.95 -1.24
C PRO A 505 -3.33 2.39 -1.39
N PRO A 506 -3.90 3.05 -0.34
CA PRO A 506 -4.38 4.43 -0.47
C PRO A 506 -3.29 5.47 -0.74
N VAL A 507 -2.04 5.21 -0.30
CA VAL A 507 -0.91 6.12 -0.53
C VAL A 507 -0.43 6.00 -1.96
N PHE A 508 -0.27 4.78 -2.43
CA PHE A 508 0.15 4.49 -3.79
C PHE A 508 -0.88 4.98 -4.82
N GLN A 509 -2.17 4.70 -4.54
CA GLN A 509 -3.31 5.12 -5.35
C GLN A 509 -3.29 6.64 -5.61
N ARG A 510 -3.12 7.45 -4.56
CA ARG A 510 -3.06 8.92 -4.68
C ARG A 510 -2.03 9.46 -5.66
N LEU A 511 -0.88 8.79 -5.78
CA LEU A 511 0.18 9.16 -6.71
C LEU A 511 -0.21 8.81 -8.15
N VAL A 512 -0.88 7.67 -8.33
CA VAL A 512 -1.44 7.25 -9.62
C VAL A 512 -2.54 8.22 -10.06
N GLU A 513 -3.50 8.59 -9.21
CA GLU A 513 -4.52 9.57 -9.59
C GLU A 513 -3.95 10.94 -9.93
N LEU A 514 -2.94 11.41 -9.20
CA LEU A 514 -2.29 12.68 -9.51
C LEU A 514 -1.81 12.73 -10.97
N TYR A 515 -1.05 11.72 -11.41
CA TYR A 515 -0.54 11.69 -12.77
C TYR A 515 -1.60 11.33 -13.81
N LYS A 516 -2.65 10.61 -13.40
CA LYS A 516 -3.85 10.40 -14.23
C LYS A 516 -4.55 11.72 -14.54
N GLU A 517 -4.79 12.55 -13.52
CA GLU A 517 -5.39 13.87 -13.68
C GLU A 517 -4.53 14.81 -14.53
N VAL A 518 -3.19 14.73 -14.40
CA VAL A 518 -2.26 15.48 -15.27
C VAL A 518 -2.40 15.07 -16.74
N VAL A 519 -2.50 13.77 -17.03
CA VAL A 519 -2.71 13.28 -18.41
C VAL A 519 -4.06 13.75 -18.95
N VAL A 520 -5.14 13.61 -18.17
CA VAL A 520 -6.48 14.08 -18.57
C VAL A 520 -6.48 15.59 -18.87
N TYR A 521 -5.82 16.39 -18.03
CA TYR A 521 -5.67 17.83 -18.25
C TYR A 521 -4.96 18.14 -19.58
N LEU A 522 -3.84 17.46 -19.87
CA LEU A 522 -3.12 17.62 -21.13
C LEU A 522 -4.00 17.24 -22.34
N LEU A 523 -4.73 16.13 -22.27
CA LEU A 523 -5.63 15.71 -23.34
C LEU A 523 -6.80 16.68 -23.56
N GLN A 524 -7.35 17.26 -22.49
CA GLN A 524 -8.36 18.32 -22.59
C GLN A 524 -7.81 19.56 -23.31
N MET A 525 -6.57 19.97 -23.02
CA MET A 525 -5.91 21.05 -23.74
C MET A 525 -5.71 20.72 -25.23
N HIS A 526 -5.36 19.47 -25.54
CA HIS A 526 -5.23 19.02 -26.94
C HIS A 526 -6.54 19.15 -27.71
N LYS A 527 -7.66 18.75 -27.10
CA LYS A 527 -9.01 18.86 -27.68
C LYS A 527 -9.43 20.32 -27.93
N MET A 528 -8.98 21.26 -27.10
CA MET A 528 -9.24 22.70 -27.29
C MET A 528 -8.39 23.36 -28.39
N GLY A 529 -7.39 22.64 -28.93
CA GLY A 529 -6.50 23.11 -29.99
C GLY A 529 -5.22 23.74 -29.43
N ILE A 530 -4.07 23.14 -29.77
CA ILE A 530 -2.74 23.61 -29.34
C ILE A 530 -2.03 24.29 -30.52
N PRO A 531 -1.43 25.48 -30.33
CA PRO A 531 -0.64 26.14 -31.37
C PRO A 531 0.51 25.25 -31.86
N SER A 532 0.79 25.27 -33.17
CA SER A 532 1.84 24.44 -33.80
C SER A 532 3.24 24.62 -33.18
N VAL A 533 3.52 25.80 -32.61
CA VAL A 533 4.80 26.12 -31.95
C VAL A 533 4.95 25.39 -30.60
N GLU A 534 3.84 25.12 -29.90
CA GLU A 534 3.84 24.48 -28.57
C GLU A 534 3.66 22.96 -28.62
N GLN A 535 3.34 22.43 -29.80
CA GLN A 535 3.02 21.01 -30.01
C GLN A 535 4.16 20.08 -29.57
N ARG A 536 5.43 20.45 -29.82
CA ARG A 536 6.59 19.66 -29.36
C ARG A 536 6.71 19.60 -27.83
N ILE A 537 6.42 20.71 -27.15
CA ILE A 537 6.49 20.80 -25.68
C ILE A 537 5.36 19.96 -25.09
N PHE A 538 4.16 20.10 -25.64
CA PHE A 538 3.00 19.29 -25.27
C PHE A 538 3.28 17.78 -25.39
N THR A 539 3.80 17.33 -26.53
CA THR A 539 4.19 15.93 -26.74
C THR A 539 5.18 15.44 -25.68
N CYS A 540 6.18 16.26 -25.35
CA CYS A 540 7.16 15.93 -24.30
C CYS A 540 6.49 15.81 -22.92
N PHE A 541 5.56 16.69 -22.58
CA PHE A 541 4.83 16.66 -21.30
C PHE A 541 3.90 15.45 -21.17
N LEU A 542 3.20 15.12 -22.26
CA LEU A 542 2.34 13.95 -22.31
C LEU A 542 3.16 12.66 -22.17
N ASP A 543 4.27 12.54 -22.90
CA ASP A 543 5.18 11.39 -22.79
C ASP A 543 5.76 11.26 -21.38
N THR A 544 6.24 12.36 -20.80
CA THR A 544 6.80 12.40 -19.44
C THR A 544 5.78 11.88 -18.40
N SER A 545 4.53 12.31 -18.50
CA SER A 545 3.47 11.92 -17.56
C SER A 545 3.09 10.45 -17.73
N LEU A 546 2.96 9.97 -18.98
CA LEU A 546 2.63 8.57 -19.28
C LEU A 546 3.76 7.61 -18.88
N ARG A 547 5.03 7.99 -19.08
CA ARG A 547 6.19 7.18 -18.65
C ARG A 547 6.28 7.06 -17.13
N LEU A 548 5.89 8.08 -16.38
CA LEU A 548 5.84 7.96 -14.92
C LEU A 548 4.71 7.00 -14.49
N LEU A 549 3.52 7.08 -15.11
CA LEU A 549 2.46 6.11 -14.89
C LEU A 549 2.88 4.68 -15.25
N GLU A 550 3.66 4.49 -16.32
CA GLU A 550 4.23 3.19 -16.72
C GLU A 550 5.15 2.61 -15.62
N ILE A 551 6.00 3.45 -15.00
CA ILE A 551 6.84 3.03 -13.86
C ILE A 551 5.99 2.61 -12.67
N LEU A 552 4.97 3.40 -12.31
CA LEU A 552 4.06 3.07 -11.21
C LEU A 552 3.28 1.78 -11.50
N HIS A 553 2.79 1.63 -12.72
CA HIS A 553 2.12 0.41 -13.19
C HIS A 553 3.03 -0.82 -13.02
N THR A 554 4.27 -0.73 -13.51
CA THR A 554 5.27 -1.81 -13.41
C THR A 554 5.58 -2.17 -11.95
N VAL A 555 5.68 -1.16 -11.07
CA VAL A 555 5.91 -1.38 -9.63
C VAL A 555 4.72 -2.08 -8.97
N SER A 556 3.49 -1.70 -9.33
CA SER A 556 2.27 -2.34 -8.83
C SER A 556 2.19 -3.81 -9.26
N GLU A 557 2.42 -4.10 -10.55
CA GLU A 557 2.39 -5.47 -11.09
C GLU A 557 3.45 -6.36 -10.43
N ARG A 558 4.69 -5.86 -10.29
CA ARG A 558 5.78 -6.58 -9.62
C ARG A 558 5.51 -6.92 -8.15
N ALA A 559 4.71 -6.11 -7.46
CA ALA A 559 4.39 -6.27 -6.05
C ALA A 559 3.13 -7.13 -5.80
N GLY A 560 2.54 -7.73 -6.85
CA GLY A 560 1.31 -8.51 -6.73
C GLY A 560 0.04 -7.66 -6.71
N HIS A 561 0.02 -6.55 -7.47
CA HIS A 561 -1.07 -5.58 -7.59
C HIS A 561 -1.41 -4.85 -6.27
N ILE A 562 -0.58 -3.85 -5.92
CA ILE A 562 -0.80 -2.96 -4.75
C ILE A 562 -2.19 -2.31 -4.81
N ILE A 563 -2.60 -1.93 -6.02
CA ILE A 563 -3.92 -1.40 -6.36
C ILE A 563 -4.49 -2.20 -7.53
N GLN A 564 -5.82 -2.18 -7.68
CA GLN A 564 -6.51 -2.87 -8.78
C GLN A 564 -6.10 -2.26 -10.13
N TYR A 565 -6.02 -3.10 -11.16
CA TYR A 565 -5.55 -2.70 -12.49
C TYR A 565 -6.45 -1.64 -13.14
N ASP A 566 -7.75 -1.70 -12.90
CA ASP A 566 -8.76 -0.75 -13.38
C ASP A 566 -8.59 0.68 -12.82
N THR A 567 -7.88 0.85 -11.71
CA THR A 567 -7.59 2.17 -11.13
C THR A 567 -6.74 3.03 -12.08
N PHE A 568 -5.95 2.39 -12.94
CA PHE A 568 -5.14 3.05 -13.97
C PHE A 568 -5.94 3.50 -15.20
N TYR A 569 -7.19 3.05 -15.36
CA TYR A 569 -8.03 3.44 -16.49
C TYR A 569 -8.38 4.93 -16.47
N ILE A 570 -8.35 5.54 -17.65
CA ILE A 570 -8.87 6.87 -17.94
C ILE A 570 -10.16 6.69 -18.75
N HIS A 571 -11.30 6.68 -18.07
CA HIS A 571 -12.60 6.42 -18.68
C HIS A 571 -13.03 7.51 -19.68
N GLU A 572 -12.53 8.74 -19.52
CA GLU A 572 -12.84 9.86 -20.40
C GLU A 572 -12.04 9.85 -21.72
N LEU A 573 -11.21 8.83 -21.99
CA LEU A 573 -10.35 8.80 -23.19
C LEU A 573 -11.15 8.88 -24.51
N ASP A 574 -12.27 8.17 -24.62
CA ASP A 574 -13.11 8.14 -25.84
C ASP A 574 -13.66 9.53 -26.19
N ASP A 575 -13.90 10.37 -25.18
CA ASP A 575 -14.34 11.75 -25.38
C ASP A 575 -13.18 12.70 -25.71
N LEU A 576 -11.96 12.38 -25.29
CA LEU A 576 -10.81 13.29 -25.35
C LEU A 576 -9.95 13.11 -26.60
N ILE A 577 -9.85 11.88 -27.11
CA ILE A 577 -8.99 11.53 -28.24
C ILE A 577 -9.72 10.66 -29.26
N ASP A 578 -9.31 10.75 -30.52
CA ASP A 578 -9.73 9.78 -31.52
C ASP A 578 -8.86 8.50 -31.39
N ILE A 579 -9.37 7.55 -30.63
CA ILE A 579 -8.72 6.26 -30.34
C ILE A 579 -8.37 5.50 -31.64
N ARG A 580 -9.19 5.62 -32.69
CA ARG A 580 -8.97 4.92 -33.97
C ARG A 580 -7.76 5.49 -34.69
N ASN A 581 -7.67 6.81 -34.74
CA ASN A 581 -6.54 7.51 -35.36
C ASN A 581 -5.22 7.33 -34.59
N ASP A 582 -5.26 7.29 -33.25
CA ASP A 582 -4.09 6.97 -32.41
C ASP A 582 -3.53 5.59 -32.75
N TYR A 583 -4.42 4.59 -32.87
CA TYR A 583 -4.05 3.23 -33.25
C TYR A 583 -3.42 3.12 -34.64
N ILE A 584 -4.04 3.76 -35.64
CA ILE A 584 -3.52 3.79 -37.01
C ILE A 584 -2.11 4.40 -37.02
N THR A 585 -1.92 5.51 -36.31
CA THR A 585 -0.62 6.18 -36.19
C THR A 585 0.42 5.27 -35.52
N TRP A 586 0.02 4.53 -34.48
CA TRP A 586 0.88 3.59 -33.77
C TRP A 586 1.33 2.42 -34.66
N ILE A 587 0.41 1.78 -35.40
CA ILE A 587 0.75 0.70 -36.34
C ILE A 587 1.65 1.19 -37.47
N GLN A 588 1.30 2.32 -38.11
CA GLN A 588 2.06 2.85 -39.24
C GLN A 588 3.53 3.09 -38.89
N ARG A 589 3.80 3.57 -37.67
CA ARG A 589 5.17 3.79 -37.18
C ARG A 589 5.96 2.52 -36.98
N GLN A 590 5.30 1.43 -36.60
CA GLN A 590 5.97 0.15 -36.48
C GLN A 590 6.27 -0.49 -37.83
N MET A 591 5.45 -0.20 -38.85
CA MET A 591 5.70 -0.63 -40.23
C MET A 591 6.75 0.24 -40.93
N TYR A 592 6.79 1.55 -40.64
CA TYR A 592 7.71 2.51 -41.26
C TYR A 592 8.43 3.37 -40.20
N PRO A 593 9.59 2.93 -39.68
CA PRO A 593 10.32 3.63 -38.61
C PRO A 593 10.98 4.95 -39.03
N LEU A 594 11.05 5.24 -40.34
CA LEU A 594 11.76 6.41 -40.89
C LEU A 594 10.79 7.59 -41.09
N GLY A 595 10.87 8.63 -40.24
CA GLY A 595 10.40 9.97 -40.61
C GLY A 595 9.38 10.70 -39.71
N HIS A 596 8.96 10.16 -38.55
CA HIS A 596 7.97 10.82 -37.70
C HIS A 596 8.40 10.95 -36.22
N ASP A 597 9.49 11.67 -35.98
CA ASP A 597 9.97 12.00 -34.63
C ASP A 597 9.07 13.08 -34.00
N GLY A 598 8.27 12.70 -32.98
CA GLY A 598 7.63 13.67 -32.09
C GLY A 598 6.10 13.67 -31.95
N VAL A 599 5.41 12.54 -32.14
CA VAL A 599 4.00 12.38 -31.67
C VAL A 599 3.98 11.29 -30.61
N VAL A 600 3.27 11.45 -29.50
CA VAL A 600 3.05 10.36 -28.52
C VAL A 600 1.80 9.61 -28.96
N THR A 601 1.87 8.28 -28.99
CA THR A 601 0.71 7.42 -29.23
C THR A 601 0.33 6.75 -27.92
N LEU A 602 -0.92 6.92 -27.50
CA LEU A 602 -1.42 6.34 -26.24
C LEU A 602 -1.40 4.81 -26.27
N CYS A 603 -1.54 4.19 -27.46
CA CYS A 603 -1.39 2.74 -27.67
C CYS A 603 -0.05 2.16 -27.19
N ARG A 604 0.98 2.99 -26.94
CA ARG A 604 2.22 2.57 -26.28
C ARG A 604 2.04 2.21 -24.80
N TYR A 605 0.98 2.71 -24.16
CA TYR A 605 0.69 2.59 -22.73
C TYR A 605 -0.67 1.89 -22.52
N PRO A 606 -0.78 0.56 -22.74
CA PRO A 606 -2.09 -0.11 -22.81
C PRO A 606 -2.91 -0.08 -21.52
N PHE A 607 -2.24 0.14 -20.38
CA PHE A 607 -2.86 0.17 -19.05
C PHE A 607 -3.76 1.40 -18.81
N VAL A 608 -3.68 2.45 -19.64
CA VAL A 608 -4.55 3.63 -19.48
C VAL A 608 -5.92 3.46 -20.13
N PHE A 609 -6.03 2.55 -21.11
CA PHE A 609 -7.29 2.27 -21.78
C PHE A 609 -8.14 1.33 -20.94
N ASP A 610 -9.42 1.64 -20.83
CA ASP A 610 -10.39 0.68 -20.31
C ASP A 610 -10.77 -0.36 -21.37
N ALA A 611 -11.55 -1.36 -20.95
CA ALA A 611 -11.94 -2.46 -21.81
C ALA A 611 -12.82 -2.01 -23.01
N GLN A 612 -13.56 -0.90 -22.85
CA GLN A 612 -14.37 -0.32 -23.92
C GLN A 612 -13.48 0.28 -25.02
N ALA A 613 -12.52 1.11 -24.64
CA ALA A 613 -11.56 1.72 -25.55
C ALA A 613 -10.73 0.67 -26.29
N LYS A 614 -10.27 -0.38 -25.59
CA LYS A 614 -9.53 -1.49 -26.22
C LYS A 614 -10.37 -2.28 -27.22
N THR A 615 -11.66 -2.44 -26.94
CA THR A 615 -12.58 -3.05 -27.90
C THR A 615 -12.66 -2.22 -29.18
N THR A 616 -12.73 -0.88 -29.07
CA THR A 616 -12.66 0.01 -30.24
C THR A 616 -11.33 -0.12 -31.01
N LEU A 617 -10.20 -0.33 -30.32
CA LEU A 617 -8.90 -0.59 -30.95
C LEU A 617 -8.93 -1.90 -31.77
N LEU A 618 -9.46 -2.98 -31.17
CA LEU A 618 -9.59 -4.27 -31.87
C LEU A 618 -10.55 -4.19 -33.05
N GLN A 619 -11.66 -3.47 -32.93
CA GLN A 619 -12.59 -3.19 -34.02
C GLN A 619 -11.89 -2.49 -35.19
N THR A 620 -11.09 -1.49 -34.86
CA THR A 620 -10.34 -0.71 -35.85
C THR A 620 -9.31 -1.60 -36.55
N ASP A 621 -8.58 -2.42 -35.80
CA ASP A 621 -7.63 -3.39 -36.36
C ASP A 621 -8.31 -4.41 -37.27
N ALA A 622 -9.44 -4.97 -36.84
CA ALA A 622 -10.21 -5.93 -37.63
C ALA A 622 -10.66 -5.31 -38.96
N ILE A 623 -11.23 -4.10 -38.93
CA ILE A 623 -11.66 -3.37 -40.14
C ILE A 623 -10.47 -3.11 -41.08
N ILE A 624 -9.32 -2.67 -40.55
CA ILE A 624 -8.12 -2.41 -41.36
C ILE A 624 -7.63 -3.71 -42.01
N GLN A 625 -7.53 -4.80 -41.24
CA GLN A 625 -7.10 -6.09 -41.76
C GLN A 625 -8.09 -6.66 -42.79
N MET A 626 -9.39 -6.48 -42.59
CA MET A 626 -10.42 -6.88 -43.56
C MET A 626 -10.27 -6.11 -44.86
N GLN A 627 -10.09 -4.78 -44.80
CA GLN A 627 -9.92 -3.95 -45.98
C GLN A 627 -8.64 -4.35 -46.74
N MET A 628 -7.53 -4.55 -46.04
CA MET A 628 -6.28 -5.01 -46.66
C MET A 628 -6.42 -6.37 -47.34
N ALA A 629 -7.16 -7.31 -46.74
CA ALA A 629 -7.42 -8.62 -47.33
C ALA A 629 -8.32 -8.54 -48.57
N VAL A 630 -9.32 -7.66 -48.56
CA VAL A 630 -10.19 -7.37 -49.71
C VAL A 630 -9.38 -6.74 -50.85
N ASP A 631 -8.58 -5.73 -50.55
CA ASP A 631 -7.74 -5.05 -51.55
C ASP A 631 -6.72 -6.03 -52.16
N GLN A 632 -6.11 -6.91 -51.34
CA GLN A 632 -5.22 -7.96 -51.83
C GLN A 632 -5.94 -8.97 -52.73
N ALA A 633 -7.16 -9.40 -52.36
CA ALA A 633 -7.97 -10.28 -53.19
C ALA A 633 -8.39 -9.62 -54.51
N GLN A 634 -8.75 -8.33 -54.48
CA GLN A 634 -9.06 -7.55 -55.67
C GLN A 634 -7.84 -7.39 -56.58
N MET A 635 -6.66 -7.12 -56.01
CA MET A 635 -5.42 -7.06 -56.79
C MET A 635 -5.05 -8.41 -57.40
N GLN A 636 -5.23 -9.51 -56.67
CA GLN A 636 -5.03 -10.85 -57.23
C GLN A 636 -6.03 -11.16 -58.35
N ASN A 637 -7.30 -10.78 -58.17
CA ASN A 637 -8.33 -10.94 -59.20
C ASN A 637 -8.01 -10.10 -60.44
N PHE A 638 -7.58 -8.85 -60.26
CA PHE A 638 -7.11 -8.02 -61.36
C PHE A 638 -5.93 -8.68 -62.07
N SER A 639 -4.95 -9.22 -61.33
CA SER A 639 -3.82 -9.95 -61.90
C SER A 639 -4.26 -11.21 -62.67
N SER A 640 -5.22 -11.98 -62.16
CA SER A 640 -5.77 -13.18 -62.81
C SER A 640 -6.44 -12.90 -64.15
N MET A 641 -6.98 -11.69 -64.35
CA MET A 641 -7.53 -11.26 -65.64
C MET A 641 -6.45 -11.13 -66.72
N PHE A 642 -5.20 -10.85 -66.34
CA PHE A 642 -4.08 -10.66 -67.28
C PHE A 642 -3.09 -11.84 -67.30
N LEU A 643 -3.08 -12.70 -66.28
CA LEU A 643 -2.18 -13.84 -66.14
C LEU A 643 -2.97 -15.13 -65.81
N PRO A 644 -3.12 -16.07 -66.78
CA PRO A 644 -3.92 -17.29 -66.60
C PRO A 644 -3.42 -18.26 -65.51
N ALA A 645 -2.18 -18.11 -65.04
CA ALA A 645 -1.60 -18.95 -63.99
C ALA A 645 -2.01 -18.52 -62.57
N VAL A 646 -2.68 -17.38 -62.41
CA VAL A 646 -3.15 -16.87 -61.11
C VAL A 646 -4.64 -17.12 -61.01
N GLU A 647 -5.06 -17.93 -60.04
CA GLU A 647 -6.49 -18.20 -59.80
C GLU A 647 -7.19 -16.99 -59.15
N SER A 648 -8.42 -16.73 -59.58
CA SER A 648 -9.31 -15.74 -58.97
C SER A 648 -9.79 -16.21 -57.59
N VAL A 649 -9.90 -15.29 -56.64
CA VAL A 649 -10.30 -15.55 -55.25
C VAL A 649 -11.52 -14.72 -54.87
N ASN A 650 -12.35 -15.24 -53.98
CA ASN A 650 -13.49 -14.48 -53.45
C ASN A 650 -12.99 -13.38 -52.48
N PRO A 651 -13.51 -12.13 -52.55
CA PRO A 651 -13.18 -11.08 -51.59
C PRO A 651 -13.76 -11.31 -50.18
N CYS A 652 -14.75 -12.20 -50.03
CA CYS A 652 -15.32 -12.58 -48.74
C CYS A 652 -14.99 -14.03 -48.39
N LEU A 653 -14.95 -14.34 -47.08
CA LEU A 653 -14.99 -15.70 -46.58
C LEU A 653 -16.45 -16.15 -46.52
N ILE A 654 -16.86 -17.05 -47.40
CA ILE A 654 -18.25 -17.51 -47.48
C ILE A 654 -18.39 -18.87 -46.80
N LEU A 655 -19.23 -18.95 -45.78
CA LEU A 655 -19.65 -20.20 -45.15
C LEU A 655 -21.06 -20.55 -45.62
N ILE A 656 -21.18 -21.64 -46.37
CA ILE A 656 -22.46 -22.20 -46.81
C ILE A 656 -22.74 -23.42 -45.94
N VAL A 657 -23.82 -23.36 -45.16
CA VAL A 657 -24.07 -24.34 -44.08
C VAL A 657 -25.52 -24.83 -44.09
N ARG A 658 -25.73 -26.10 -43.79
CA ARG A 658 -27.06 -26.69 -43.53
C ARG A 658 -27.33 -26.73 -42.03
N ARG A 659 -28.57 -26.43 -41.62
CA ARG A 659 -28.97 -26.44 -40.20
C ARG A 659 -28.77 -27.80 -39.52
N GLU A 660 -28.94 -28.87 -40.28
CA GLU A 660 -28.78 -30.26 -39.82
C GLU A 660 -27.32 -30.69 -39.63
N ASN A 661 -26.37 -29.98 -40.24
CA ASN A 661 -24.94 -30.34 -40.26
C ASN A 661 -24.02 -29.11 -40.13
N ILE A 662 -24.32 -28.24 -39.18
CA ILE A 662 -23.63 -26.95 -39.01
C ILE A 662 -22.13 -27.16 -38.76
N VAL A 663 -21.78 -28.07 -37.85
CA VAL A 663 -20.37 -28.37 -37.52
C VAL A 663 -19.63 -28.91 -38.73
N GLY A 664 -20.15 -29.98 -39.36
CA GLY A 664 -19.48 -30.63 -40.49
C GLY A 664 -19.23 -29.69 -41.68
N ASP A 665 -20.26 -28.96 -42.10
CA ASP A 665 -20.19 -28.06 -43.26
C ASP A 665 -19.22 -26.88 -42.98
N THR A 666 -19.25 -26.31 -41.78
CA THR A 666 -18.35 -25.21 -41.39
C THR A 666 -16.90 -25.67 -41.38
N MET A 667 -16.64 -26.84 -40.80
CA MET A 667 -15.32 -27.42 -40.67
C MET A 667 -14.68 -27.77 -42.01
N GLU A 668 -15.48 -28.27 -42.95
CA GLU A 668 -15.01 -28.58 -44.30
C GLU A 668 -14.53 -27.31 -45.04
N VAL A 669 -15.28 -26.21 -44.93
CA VAL A 669 -14.92 -24.94 -45.55
C VAL A 669 -13.67 -24.34 -44.89
N LEU A 670 -13.62 -24.32 -43.56
CA LEU A 670 -12.48 -23.74 -42.83
C LEU A 670 -11.19 -24.53 -43.07
N ARG A 671 -11.25 -25.85 -43.21
CA ARG A 671 -10.09 -26.71 -43.51
C ARG A 671 -9.52 -26.48 -44.91
N LYS A 672 -10.35 -26.11 -45.89
CA LYS A 672 -9.92 -25.79 -47.27
C LYS A 672 -9.44 -24.34 -47.45
N SER A 673 -9.73 -23.46 -46.50
CA SER A 673 -9.42 -22.03 -46.58
C SER A 673 -7.94 -21.75 -46.27
N LYS A 674 -7.35 -20.72 -46.90
CA LYS A 674 -5.97 -20.29 -46.60
C LYS A 674 -5.98 -19.31 -45.42
N ASN A 675 -4.84 -19.15 -44.73
CA ASN A 675 -4.72 -18.23 -43.59
C ASN A 675 -5.12 -16.77 -43.91
N VAL A 676 -4.89 -16.31 -45.15
CA VAL A 676 -5.28 -14.95 -45.59
C VAL A 676 -6.80 -14.82 -45.72
N ASP A 677 -7.50 -15.92 -46.01
CA ASP A 677 -8.95 -15.91 -46.20
C ASP A 677 -9.70 -15.67 -44.88
N TYR A 678 -9.15 -16.09 -43.73
CA TYR A 678 -9.76 -15.85 -42.43
C TYR A 678 -9.86 -14.37 -42.04
N LYS A 679 -9.06 -13.51 -42.68
CA LYS A 679 -9.08 -12.06 -42.48
C LYS A 679 -10.07 -11.34 -43.39
N LYS A 680 -10.72 -12.05 -44.31
CA LYS A 680 -11.74 -11.46 -45.19
C LYS A 680 -13.06 -11.25 -44.43
N PRO A 681 -13.93 -10.32 -44.87
CA PRO A 681 -15.27 -10.20 -44.35
C PRO A 681 -16.02 -11.53 -44.41
N LEU A 682 -16.57 -11.97 -43.28
CA LEU A 682 -17.32 -13.20 -43.16
C LEU A 682 -18.74 -13.01 -43.73
N LYS A 683 -19.18 -13.96 -44.56
CA LYS A 683 -20.55 -14.04 -45.06
C LYS A 683 -21.10 -15.43 -44.80
N VAL A 684 -22.25 -15.52 -44.14
CA VAL A 684 -22.90 -16.80 -43.83
C VAL A 684 -24.16 -16.98 -44.66
N ILE A 685 -24.35 -18.17 -45.21
CA ILE A 685 -25.51 -18.54 -46.03
C ILE A 685 -26.05 -19.89 -45.54
N PHE A 686 -27.28 -19.88 -45.00
CA PHE A 686 -28.02 -21.11 -44.76
C PHE A 686 -28.65 -21.61 -46.05
N VAL A 687 -28.43 -22.88 -46.38
CA VAL A 687 -28.94 -23.48 -47.61
C VAL A 687 -30.47 -23.47 -47.61
N GLY A 688 -31.07 -22.84 -48.62
CA GLY A 688 -32.53 -22.76 -48.77
C GLY A 688 -33.19 -21.51 -48.17
N GLU A 689 -32.41 -20.56 -47.63
CA GLU A 689 -32.93 -19.35 -46.99
C GLU A 689 -32.55 -18.06 -47.75
N GLU A 690 -33.53 -17.19 -48.04
CA GLU A 690 -33.30 -15.85 -48.59
C GLU A 690 -33.01 -14.84 -47.47
N ALA A 691 -31.86 -14.99 -46.79
CA ALA A 691 -31.43 -14.04 -45.76
C ALA A 691 -30.35 -13.09 -46.29
N VAL A 692 -30.53 -11.77 -46.07
CA VAL A 692 -29.48 -10.78 -46.28
C VAL A 692 -28.63 -10.71 -45.01
N ASP A 693 -27.35 -11.08 -45.10
CA ASP A 693 -26.41 -11.06 -43.97
C ASP A 693 -26.10 -9.62 -43.52
N ALA A 694 -26.95 -9.10 -42.64
CA ALA A 694 -26.76 -7.84 -41.92
C ALA A 694 -26.13 -8.06 -40.52
N GLY A 695 -25.53 -9.22 -40.26
CA GLY A 695 -24.91 -9.59 -38.97
C GLY A 695 -25.70 -10.59 -38.12
N GLY A 696 -27.03 -10.67 -38.26
CA GLY A 696 -27.86 -11.60 -37.49
C GLY A 696 -27.56 -13.07 -37.79
N VAL A 697 -27.36 -13.41 -39.08
CA VAL A 697 -27.05 -14.77 -39.54
C VAL A 697 -25.68 -15.25 -39.02
N ARG A 698 -24.69 -14.34 -38.95
CA ARG A 698 -23.37 -14.62 -38.36
C ARG A 698 -23.47 -14.92 -36.87
N LYS A 699 -24.21 -14.08 -36.13
CA LYS A 699 -24.45 -14.29 -34.69
C LYS A 699 -25.10 -15.64 -34.42
N GLU A 700 -26.11 -16.00 -35.22
CA GLU A 700 -26.79 -17.29 -35.13
C GLU A 700 -25.84 -18.47 -35.34
N LEU A 701 -25.02 -18.43 -36.40
CA LEU A 701 -24.04 -19.48 -36.68
C LEU A 701 -23.10 -19.70 -35.48
N PHE A 702 -22.53 -18.63 -34.93
CA PHE A 702 -21.58 -18.73 -33.81
C PHE A 702 -22.23 -19.29 -32.55
N LEU A 703 -23.47 -18.90 -32.23
CA LEU A 703 -24.18 -19.44 -31.07
C LEU A 703 -24.46 -20.95 -31.23
N LEU A 704 -24.92 -21.38 -32.41
CA LEU A 704 -25.22 -22.80 -32.66
C LEU A 704 -23.96 -23.65 -32.65
N ILE A 705 -22.92 -23.22 -33.37
CA ILE A 705 -21.69 -24.02 -33.51
C ILE A 705 -20.92 -24.11 -32.19
N MET A 706 -20.88 -23.04 -31.38
CA MET A 706 -20.19 -23.06 -30.07
C MET A 706 -20.94 -23.94 -29.07
N LYS A 707 -22.27 -23.86 -29.03
CA LYS A 707 -23.09 -24.72 -28.17
C LYS A 707 -22.87 -26.19 -28.49
N GLU A 708 -22.71 -26.53 -29.76
CA GLU A 708 -22.48 -27.90 -30.19
C GLU A 708 -21.03 -28.35 -29.92
N LEU A 709 -20.03 -27.57 -30.36
CA LEU A 709 -18.60 -27.95 -30.23
C LEU A 709 -18.09 -28.01 -28.78
N LEU A 710 -18.66 -27.20 -27.88
CA LEU A 710 -18.25 -27.16 -26.47
C LEU A 710 -19.05 -28.11 -25.58
N ASP A 711 -20.00 -28.85 -26.17
CA ASP A 711 -20.79 -29.84 -25.46
C ASP A 711 -19.88 -30.98 -24.95
N PRO A 712 -19.87 -31.28 -23.64
CA PRO A 712 -19.04 -32.33 -23.07
C PRO A 712 -19.24 -33.71 -23.72
N LYS A 713 -20.37 -33.95 -24.41
CA LYS A 713 -20.63 -35.21 -25.14
C LYS A 713 -19.58 -35.56 -26.18
N TYR A 714 -18.88 -34.56 -26.74
CA TYR A 714 -17.82 -34.76 -27.73
C TYR A 714 -16.46 -35.14 -27.10
N GLY A 715 -16.33 -35.09 -25.78
CA GLY A 715 -15.11 -35.55 -25.08
C GLY A 715 -13.85 -34.70 -25.35
N MET A 716 -14.01 -33.51 -25.92
CA MET A 716 -12.91 -32.55 -26.12
C MET A 716 -12.62 -31.73 -24.85
N PHE A 717 -13.68 -31.40 -24.11
CA PHE A 717 -13.62 -30.60 -22.90
C PHE A 717 -14.30 -31.32 -21.73
N ARG A 718 -13.67 -31.26 -20.56
CA ARG A 718 -14.19 -31.74 -19.28
C ARG A 718 -15.01 -30.64 -18.63
N TYR A 719 -16.21 -30.98 -18.17
CA TYR A 719 -17.07 -30.10 -17.39
C TYR A 719 -16.79 -30.26 -15.89
N TYR A 720 -16.70 -29.14 -15.17
CA TYR A 720 -16.50 -29.07 -13.72
C TYR A 720 -17.79 -28.58 -13.07
N GLU A 721 -18.49 -29.46 -12.35
CA GLU A 721 -19.84 -29.16 -11.83
C GLU A 721 -19.87 -28.00 -10.82
N GLU A 722 -18.85 -27.90 -9.96
CA GLU A 722 -18.77 -26.86 -8.92
C GLU A 722 -18.63 -25.45 -9.50
N SER A 723 -17.73 -25.28 -10.48
CA SER A 723 -17.46 -23.99 -11.11
C SER A 723 -18.37 -23.72 -12.31
N ARG A 724 -19.03 -24.74 -12.85
CA ARG A 724 -19.80 -24.71 -14.11
C ARG A 724 -18.96 -24.28 -15.31
N LEU A 725 -17.66 -24.57 -15.25
CA LEU A 725 -16.69 -24.26 -16.29
C LEU A 725 -16.26 -25.52 -17.04
N ILE A 726 -15.70 -25.31 -18.23
CA ILE A 726 -15.08 -26.34 -19.05
C ILE A 726 -13.57 -26.11 -19.17
N TRP A 727 -12.82 -27.21 -19.25
CA TRP A 727 -11.38 -27.19 -19.54
C TRP A 727 -11.00 -28.31 -20.50
N PHE A 728 -9.86 -28.20 -21.18
CA PHE A 728 -9.37 -29.23 -22.12
C PHE A 728 -9.27 -30.59 -21.43
N SER A 729 -9.80 -31.64 -22.06
CA SER A 729 -9.64 -33.01 -21.58
C SER A 729 -8.25 -33.52 -21.97
N ASN A 730 -7.43 -33.90 -21.00
CA ASN A 730 -6.10 -34.48 -21.25
C ASN A 730 -6.16 -35.81 -22.02
N LYS A 731 -7.27 -36.55 -21.90
CA LYS A 731 -7.58 -37.74 -22.68
C LYS A 731 -8.81 -37.45 -23.54
N THR A 732 -8.60 -37.40 -24.85
CA THR A 732 -9.65 -37.17 -25.85
C THR A 732 -9.52 -38.20 -26.97
N PHE A 733 -10.66 -38.62 -27.52
CA PHE A 733 -10.73 -39.53 -28.66
C PHE A 733 -10.79 -38.81 -30.00
N GLU A 734 -10.86 -37.47 -29.98
CA GLU A 734 -10.96 -36.63 -31.17
C GLU A 734 -9.60 -36.24 -31.73
N ASP A 735 -9.59 -35.86 -33.01
CA ASP A 735 -8.38 -35.39 -33.69
C ASP A 735 -7.88 -34.06 -33.11
N ILE A 736 -6.57 -33.94 -32.90
CA ILE A 736 -5.91 -32.74 -32.38
C ILE A 736 -6.17 -31.54 -33.32
N ASP A 737 -6.33 -31.79 -34.63
CA ASP A 737 -6.65 -30.75 -35.63
C ASP A 737 -8.01 -30.07 -35.38
N LEU A 738 -8.94 -30.74 -34.70
CA LEU A 738 -10.25 -30.16 -34.33
C LEU A 738 -10.07 -28.97 -33.38
N PHE A 739 -9.11 -29.04 -32.44
CA PHE A 739 -8.80 -27.93 -31.54
C PHE A 739 -8.28 -26.70 -32.31
N ASN A 740 -7.53 -26.90 -33.41
CA ASN A 740 -7.11 -25.79 -34.28
C ASN A 740 -8.32 -25.08 -34.89
N LEU A 741 -9.31 -25.84 -35.35
CA LEU A 741 -10.48 -25.29 -36.00
C LEU A 741 -11.42 -24.61 -34.99
N ILE A 742 -11.56 -25.13 -33.77
CA ILE A 742 -12.26 -24.42 -32.68
C ILE A 742 -11.54 -23.09 -32.39
N GLY A 743 -10.20 -23.10 -32.33
CA GLY A 743 -9.42 -21.87 -32.18
C GLY A 743 -9.74 -20.85 -33.28
N VAL A 744 -9.82 -21.28 -34.54
CA VAL A 744 -10.21 -20.42 -35.68
C VAL A 744 -11.63 -19.87 -35.50
N ILE A 745 -12.60 -20.68 -35.08
CA ILE A 745 -13.98 -20.24 -34.85
C ILE A 745 -14.05 -19.22 -33.71
N CYS A 746 -13.36 -19.45 -32.59
CA CYS A 746 -13.24 -18.48 -31.49
C CYS A 746 -12.62 -17.16 -31.98
N GLY A 747 -11.56 -17.24 -32.78
CA GLY A 747 -10.92 -16.06 -33.38
C GLY A 747 -11.84 -15.31 -34.33
N LEU A 748 -12.62 -16.03 -35.17
CA LEU A 748 -13.60 -15.44 -36.09
C LEU A 748 -14.76 -14.75 -35.35
N ALA A 749 -15.23 -15.31 -34.24
CA ALA A 749 -16.27 -14.68 -33.42
C ALA A 749 -15.82 -13.30 -32.91
N ILE A 750 -14.59 -13.24 -32.36
CA ILE A 750 -13.98 -12.00 -31.87
C ILE A 750 -13.72 -11.01 -33.01
N TYR A 751 -13.13 -11.49 -34.11
CA TYR A 751 -12.81 -10.68 -35.29
C TYR A 751 -14.06 -10.06 -35.93
N ASN A 752 -15.22 -10.71 -35.79
CA ASN A 752 -16.53 -10.23 -36.23
C ASN A 752 -17.36 -9.62 -35.10
N LEU A 753 -16.78 -9.35 -33.93
CA LEU A 753 -17.42 -8.65 -32.80
C LEU A 753 -18.70 -9.32 -32.31
N THR A 754 -18.73 -10.65 -32.38
CA THR A 754 -19.86 -11.47 -31.94
C THR A 754 -19.56 -12.03 -30.56
N ILE A 755 -20.45 -11.74 -29.60
CA ILE A 755 -20.38 -12.31 -28.25
C ILE A 755 -20.81 -13.77 -28.32
N VAL A 756 -20.03 -14.61 -27.67
CA VAL A 756 -20.26 -16.05 -27.60
C VAL A 756 -20.15 -16.52 -26.16
N GLU A 757 -20.96 -17.52 -25.81
CA GLU A 757 -20.89 -18.13 -24.48
C GLU A 757 -19.70 -19.09 -24.42
N LEU A 758 -18.61 -18.65 -23.80
CA LEU A 758 -17.41 -19.45 -23.56
C LEU A 758 -17.22 -19.66 -22.06
N ASN A 759 -17.61 -20.83 -21.56
CA ASN A 759 -17.54 -21.17 -20.14
C ASN A 759 -16.13 -21.64 -19.72
N PHE A 760 -15.08 -20.97 -20.20
CA PHE A 760 -13.69 -21.23 -19.82
C PHE A 760 -13.22 -20.29 -18.70
N PRO A 761 -12.31 -20.76 -17.82
CA PRO A 761 -11.70 -19.92 -16.78
C PRO A 761 -10.79 -18.83 -17.38
N VAL A 762 -10.44 -17.82 -16.57
CA VAL A 762 -9.49 -16.75 -16.92
C VAL A 762 -8.14 -17.32 -17.41
N ALA A 763 -7.77 -18.51 -16.94
CA ALA A 763 -6.57 -19.24 -17.38
C ALA A 763 -6.44 -19.37 -18.90
N LEU A 764 -7.55 -19.59 -19.62
CA LEU A 764 -7.52 -19.69 -21.10
C LEU A 764 -6.98 -18.38 -21.71
N TYR A 765 -7.55 -17.26 -21.28
CA TYR A 765 -7.23 -15.92 -21.78
C TYR A 765 -5.81 -15.50 -21.38
N LYS A 766 -5.35 -15.88 -20.18
CA LYS A 766 -3.94 -15.75 -19.78
C LYS A 766 -3.02 -16.47 -20.77
N LYS A 767 -3.30 -17.74 -21.07
CA LYS A 767 -2.48 -18.52 -21.99
C LYS A 767 -2.51 -17.96 -23.43
N LEU A 768 -3.67 -17.49 -23.91
CA LEU A 768 -3.78 -16.83 -25.22
C LEU A 768 -2.91 -15.55 -25.32
N LEU A 769 -2.74 -14.84 -24.21
CA LEU A 769 -1.88 -13.66 -24.08
C LEU A 769 -0.45 -13.99 -23.62
N LYS A 770 -0.06 -15.27 -23.62
CA LYS A 770 1.26 -15.76 -23.16
C LYS A 770 1.59 -15.40 -21.70
N ARG A 771 0.58 -15.18 -20.86
CA ARG A 771 0.71 -15.03 -19.40
C ARG A 771 0.56 -16.39 -18.71
N LYS A 772 1.30 -16.60 -17.62
CA LYS A 772 1.23 -17.85 -16.84
C LYS A 772 0.00 -17.87 -15.93
N PRO A 773 -0.76 -18.98 -15.88
CA PRO A 773 -1.79 -19.20 -14.87
C PRO A 773 -1.22 -19.22 -13.45
N THR A 774 -2.05 -18.85 -12.48
CA THR A 774 -1.72 -18.76 -11.05
C THR A 774 -2.65 -19.64 -10.21
N LEU A 775 -2.38 -19.76 -8.91
CA LEU A 775 -3.22 -20.50 -7.98
C LEU A 775 -4.67 -19.97 -7.94
N ASP A 776 -4.87 -18.66 -8.14
CA ASP A 776 -6.22 -18.09 -8.18
C ASP A 776 -7.02 -18.54 -9.40
N ASP A 777 -6.35 -18.81 -10.53
CA ASP A 777 -7.03 -19.41 -11.69
C ASP A 777 -7.44 -20.86 -11.41
N LEU A 778 -6.65 -21.59 -10.62
CA LEU A 778 -7.01 -22.94 -10.18
C LEU A 778 -8.20 -22.90 -9.21
N LYS A 779 -8.30 -21.89 -8.34
CA LYS A 779 -9.48 -21.68 -7.47
C LYS A 779 -10.75 -21.37 -8.28
N GLU A 780 -10.62 -20.72 -9.44
CA GLU A 780 -11.75 -20.48 -10.35
C GLU A 780 -12.22 -21.80 -10.99
N LEU A 781 -11.30 -22.63 -11.50
CA LEU A 781 -11.65 -23.88 -12.16
C LEU A 781 -12.06 -24.99 -11.17
N MET A 782 -11.27 -25.20 -10.12
CA MET A 782 -11.41 -26.24 -9.09
C MET A 782 -11.34 -25.61 -7.69
N PRO A 783 -12.45 -25.04 -7.19
CA PRO A 783 -12.47 -24.28 -5.94
C PRO A 783 -11.92 -25.03 -4.73
N ASP A 784 -12.28 -26.30 -4.57
CA ASP A 784 -11.91 -27.08 -3.39
C ASP A 784 -10.43 -27.47 -3.39
N VAL A 785 -9.88 -27.86 -4.54
CA VAL A 785 -8.45 -28.13 -4.70
C VAL A 785 -7.64 -26.84 -4.51
N GLY A 786 -8.07 -25.73 -5.13
CA GLY A 786 -7.39 -24.45 -5.01
C GLY A 786 -7.37 -23.91 -3.58
N ARG A 787 -8.46 -24.07 -2.81
CA ARG A 787 -8.51 -23.72 -1.38
C ARG A 787 -7.60 -24.61 -0.53
N SER A 788 -7.56 -25.91 -0.81
CA SER A 788 -6.71 -26.86 -0.10
C SER A 788 -5.22 -26.55 -0.31
N LEU A 789 -4.82 -26.23 -1.55
CA LEU A 789 -3.45 -25.79 -1.85
C LEU A 789 -3.11 -24.43 -1.22
N GLN A 790 -4.08 -23.51 -1.12
CA GLN A 790 -3.89 -22.27 -0.38
C GLN A 790 -3.69 -22.52 1.13
N GLN A 791 -4.45 -23.45 1.72
CA GLN A 791 -4.28 -23.84 3.12
C GLN A 791 -2.89 -24.44 3.39
N LEU A 792 -2.33 -25.21 2.45
CA LEU A 792 -0.96 -25.72 2.52
C LEU A 792 0.09 -24.58 2.58
N LEU A 793 -0.12 -23.50 1.80
CA LEU A 793 0.75 -22.32 1.80
C LEU A 793 0.61 -21.50 3.08
N ASP A 794 -0.61 -21.38 3.60
CA ASP A 794 -0.94 -20.58 4.78
C ASP A 794 -0.64 -21.31 6.10
N TYR A 795 -0.32 -22.61 6.05
CA TYR A 795 -0.01 -23.42 7.22
C TYR A 795 1.26 -22.92 7.93
N THR A 796 1.20 -22.73 9.26
CA THR A 796 2.29 -22.11 10.04
C THR A 796 3.01 -23.05 11.00
N GLU A 797 2.38 -24.17 11.39
CA GLU A 797 2.93 -25.15 12.34
C GLU A 797 4.07 -25.98 11.74
N ASP A 798 4.99 -26.49 12.56
CA ASP A 798 6.24 -27.18 12.16
C ASP A 798 6.05 -28.64 11.69
N ASP A 799 4.85 -29.21 11.85
CA ASP A 799 4.46 -30.59 11.57
C ASP A 799 3.80 -30.80 10.19
N LEU A 800 4.14 -29.96 9.20
CA LEU A 800 3.55 -29.99 7.85
C LEU A 800 3.70 -31.36 7.17
N GLU A 801 4.89 -31.98 7.26
CA GLU A 801 5.17 -33.28 6.65
C GLU A 801 4.29 -34.39 7.24
N GLU A 802 4.16 -34.44 8.56
CA GLU A 802 3.36 -35.44 9.28
C GLU A 802 1.86 -35.20 9.08
N THR A 803 1.44 -33.94 8.99
CA THR A 803 0.02 -33.57 8.87
C THR A 803 -0.54 -33.88 7.49
N PHE A 804 0.18 -33.49 6.43
CA PHE A 804 -0.33 -33.60 5.06
C PHE A 804 0.15 -34.87 4.35
N CYS A 805 1.31 -35.44 4.74
CA CYS A 805 1.88 -36.66 4.14
C CYS A 805 1.87 -36.65 2.60
N LEU A 806 2.20 -35.51 1.99
CA LEU A 806 2.20 -35.33 0.53
C LEU A 806 3.59 -35.58 -0.05
N ASN A 807 3.63 -36.13 -1.27
CA ASN A 807 4.79 -36.14 -2.14
C ASN A 807 4.46 -35.41 -3.46
N PHE A 808 5.40 -35.28 -4.38
CA PHE A 808 5.17 -34.60 -5.67
C PHE A 808 4.41 -35.48 -6.69
N THR A 809 3.33 -36.12 -6.24
CA THR A 809 2.41 -36.89 -7.08
C THR A 809 0.97 -36.42 -6.92
N ILE A 810 0.15 -36.68 -7.94
CA ILE A 810 -1.29 -36.41 -7.93
C ILE A 810 -2.04 -37.63 -8.44
N THR A 811 -3.29 -37.78 -7.99
CA THR A 811 -4.20 -38.82 -8.47
C THR A 811 -5.22 -38.21 -9.42
N GLU A 812 -5.32 -38.76 -10.63
CA GLU A 812 -6.29 -38.33 -11.62
C GLU A 812 -7.23 -39.48 -11.99
N GLU A 813 -8.54 -39.24 -11.87
CA GLU A 813 -9.56 -40.19 -12.27
C GLU A 813 -9.94 -39.95 -13.73
N ASN A 814 -9.66 -40.95 -14.58
CA ASN A 814 -9.93 -40.93 -16.02
C ASN A 814 -10.78 -42.15 -16.39
N TYR A 815 -12.04 -41.93 -16.79
CA TYR A 815 -12.99 -42.99 -17.16
C TYR A 815 -13.15 -44.10 -16.09
N GLY A 816 -13.09 -43.73 -14.81
CA GLY A 816 -13.20 -44.66 -13.68
C GLY A 816 -11.91 -45.41 -13.32
N ALA A 817 -10.79 -45.13 -13.99
CA ALA A 817 -9.46 -45.59 -13.61
C ALA A 817 -8.71 -44.46 -12.90
N ILE A 818 -8.15 -44.75 -11.71
CA ILE A 818 -7.32 -43.82 -10.95
C ILE A 818 -5.87 -44.04 -11.37
N GLU A 819 -5.24 -43.00 -11.92
CA GLU A 819 -3.83 -42.99 -12.28
C GLU A 819 -3.06 -42.07 -11.33
N VAL A 820 -1.89 -42.52 -10.87
CA VAL A 820 -0.95 -41.71 -10.08
C VAL A 820 0.06 -41.10 -11.04
N LEU A 821 0.23 -39.79 -10.98
CA LEU A 821 1.08 -39.02 -11.88
C LEU A 821 2.11 -38.23 -11.09
N GLU A 822 3.38 -38.35 -11.49
CA GLU A 822 4.45 -37.55 -10.91
C GLU A 822 4.48 -36.14 -11.51
N LEU A 823 4.44 -35.10 -10.67
CA LEU A 823 4.51 -33.70 -11.10
C LEU A 823 5.94 -33.27 -11.51
N VAL A 824 6.94 -33.89 -10.90
CA VAL A 824 8.37 -33.67 -11.17
C VAL A 824 9.07 -35.02 -11.27
N ARG A 825 10.29 -35.06 -11.82
CA ARG A 825 11.05 -36.31 -11.94
C ARG A 825 11.33 -36.92 -10.57
N ASN A 826 11.00 -38.20 -10.39
CA ASN A 826 11.10 -38.93 -9.12
C ASN A 826 10.24 -38.27 -8.04
N GLY A 827 9.06 -37.78 -8.41
CA GLY A 827 8.15 -37.07 -7.52
C GLY A 827 7.63 -37.94 -6.36
N GLU A 828 7.57 -39.26 -6.57
CA GLU A 828 7.21 -40.22 -5.51
C GLU A 828 8.15 -40.18 -4.30
N ASP A 829 9.44 -39.93 -4.54
CA ASP A 829 10.51 -39.92 -3.52
C ASP A 829 10.68 -38.55 -2.84
N ILE A 830 10.01 -37.50 -3.32
CA ILE A 830 10.17 -36.12 -2.82
C ILE A 830 8.97 -35.78 -1.93
N THR A 831 9.19 -35.70 -0.62
CA THR A 831 8.18 -35.27 0.36
C THR A 831 7.98 -33.75 0.33
N VAL A 832 6.74 -33.31 0.54
CA VAL A 832 6.40 -31.88 0.60
C VAL A 832 6.64 -31.34 2.01
N ASP A 833 7.51 -30.35 2.12
CA ASP A 833 7.94 -29.71 3.37
C ASP A 833 7.75 -28.16 3.31
N LYS A 834 8.12 -27.46 4.38
CA LYS A 834 7.99 -25.99 4.45
C LYS A 834 8.81 -25.23 3.41
N SER A 835 9.93 -25.80 2.97
CA SER A 835 10.86 -25.16 2.02
C SER A 835 10.41 -25.32 0.57
N ASN A 836 9.76 -26.44 0.23
CA ASN A 836 9.40 -26.81 -1.14
C ASN A 836 7.88 -26.75 -1.43
N ARG A 837 7.01 -26.49 -0.44
CA ARG A 837 5.55 -26.38 -0.64
C ARG A 837 5.13 -25.40 -1.74
N GLN A 838 5.88 -24.31 -1.93
CA GLN A 838 5.60 -23.35 -3.00
C GLN A 838 5.86 -23.96 -4.38
N ASP A 839 6.89 -24.79 -4.49
CA ASP A 839 7.25 -25.50 -5.72
C ASP A 839 6.24 -26.60 -6.04
N PHE A 840 5.74 -27.30 -5.02
CA PHE A 840 4.64 -28.28 -5.18
C PHE A 840 3.38 -27.61 -5.75
N VAL A 841 2.95 -26.51 -5.15
CA VAL A 841 1.77 -25.76 -5.62
C VAL A 841 1.99 -25.23 -7.04
N TYR A 842 3.18 -24.72 -7.35
CA TYR A 842 3.52 -24.27 -8.71
C TYR A 842 3.47 -25.43 -9.71
N ALA A 843 4.06 -26.59 -9.38
CA ALA A 843 4.07 -27.77 -10.23
C ALA A 843 2.64 -28.32 -10.48
N TYR A 844 1.78 -28.29 -9.47
CA TYR A 844 0.37 -28.66 -9.60
C TYR A 844 -0.37 -27.75 -10.60
N VAL A 845 -0.25 -26.42 -10.40
CA VAL A 845 -0.89 -25.42 -11.29
C VAL A 845 -0.36 -25.53 -12.71
N ASP A 846 0.95 -25.72 -12.88
CA ASP A 846 1.60 -25.90 -14.17
C ASP A 846 1.14 -27.19 -14.86
N TYR A 847 0.98 -28.29 -14.12
CA TYR A 847 0.45 -29.54 -14.67
C TYR A 847 -0.96 -29.37 -15.23
N VAL A 848 -1.90 -28.83 -14.43
CA VAL A 848 -3.32 -28.69 -14.81
C VAL A 848 -3.50 -27.79 -16.03
N PHE A 849 -2.81 -26.65 -16.07
CA PHE A 849 -3.03 -25.67 -17.14
C PHE A 849 -2.06 -25.79 -18.31
N ASN A 850 -0.87 -26.36 -18.13
CA ASN A 850 0.16 -26.44 -19.17
C ASN A 850 0.49 -27.90 -19.54
N THR A 851 1.10 -28.68 -18.64
CA THR A 851 1.67 -30.00 -19.00
C THR A 851 0.63 -30.99 -19.51
N SER A 852 -0.52 -31.10 -18.84
CA SER A 852 -1.58 -32.07 -19.17
C SER A 852 -2.29 -31.80 -20.50
N VAL A 853 -2.28 -30.54 -20.97
CA VAL A 853 -3.08 -30.08 -22.12
C VAL A 853 -2.23 -29.42 -23.22
N ALA A 854 -0.90 -29.47 -23.11
CA ALA A 854 0.03 -28.77 -23.99
C ALA A 854 -0.25 -28.95 -25.50
N PRO A 855 -0.32 -30.19 -26.05
CA PRO A 855 -0.52 -30.36 -27.49
C PRO A 855 -1.89 -29.86 -27.97
N LEU A 856 -2.93 -30.05 -27.14
CA LEU A 856 -4.30 -29.62 -27.46
C LEU A 856 -4.41 -28.10 -27.47
N PHE A 857 -3.83 -27.46 -26.44
CA PHE A 857 -3.83 -26.01 -26.33
C PHE A 857 -2.95 -25.34 -27.39
N GLU A 858 -1.81 -25.91 -27.76
CA GLU A 858 -0.96 -25.36 -28.84
C GLU A 858 -1.69 -25.32 -30.18
N CYS A 859 -2.44 -26.37 -30.51
CA CYS A 859 -3.27 -26.38 -31.71
C CYS A 859 -4.39 -25.34 -31.64
N PHE A 860 -5.11 -25.25 -30.51
CA PHE A 860 -6.11 -24.21 -30.28
C PHE A 860 -5.53 -22.80 -30.40
N TYR A 861 -4.39 -22.55 -29.75
CA TYR A 861 -3.65 -21.29 -29.77
C TYR A 861 -3.26 -20.90 -31.20
N ALA A 862 -2.69 -21.83 -31.97
CA ALA A 862 -2.31 -21.60 -33.35
C ALA A 862 -3.53 -21.28 -34.23
N GLY A 863 -4.67 -21.95 -33.99
CA GLY A 863 -5.93 -21.69 -34.67
C GLY A 863 -6.46 -20.28 -34.40
N PHE A 864 -6.52 -19.92 -33.12
CA PHE A 864 -6.97 -18.61 -32.65
C PHE A 864 -6.15 -17.47 -33.27
N HIS A 865 -4.82 -17.56 -33.17
CA HIS A 865 -3.89 -16.53 -33.66
C HIS A 865 -3.80 -16.42 -35.18
N LYS A 866 -4.33 -17.39 -35.96
CA LYS A 866 -4.48 -17.24 -37.42
C LYS A 866 -5.48 -16.13 -37.78
N VAL A 867 -6.49 -15.93 -36.94
CA VAL A 867 -7.60 -14.99 -37.19
C VAL A 867 -7.46 -13.76 -36.32
N CYS A 868 -7.47 -13.95 -35.00
CA CYS A 868 -7.38 -12.90 -34.02
C CYS A 868 -5.98 -12.98 -33.40
N GLY A 869 -5.07 -12.16 -33.90
CA GLY A 869 -3.65 -12.20 -33.56
C GLY A 869 -2.99 -10.83 -33.74
N GLY A 870 -1.69 -10.77 -33.46
CA GLY A 870 -0.90 -9.55 -33.63
C GLY A 870 -0.89 -8.65 -32.38
N LYS A 871 -0.34 -7.45 -32.56
CA LYS A 871 0.02 -6.56 -31.44
C LYS A 871 -1.17 -5.93 -30.73
N VAL A 872 -2.36 -5.92 -31.36
CA VAL A 872 -3.58 -5.40 -30.74
C VAL A 872 -4.01 -6.23 -29.54
N LEU A 873 -3.82 -7.55 -29.58
CA LEU A 873 -4.15 -8.43 -28.47
C LEU A 873 -3.21 -8.24 -27.28
N GLU A 874 -1.95 -7.88 -27.53
CA GLU A 874 -0.97 -7.58 -26.48
C GLU A 874 -1.37 -6.36 -25.63
N LEU A 875 -2.33 -5.55 -26.08
CA LEU A 875 -2.87 -4.41 -25.34
C LEU A 875 -3.88 -4.81 -24.25
N PHE A 876 -4.44 -6.02 -24.33
CA PHE A 876 -5.48 -6.50 -23.43
C PHE A 876 -4.91 -7.21 -22.20
N GLN A 877 -5.64 -7.11 -21.10
CA GLN A 877 -5.53 -8.00 -19.95
C GLN A 877 -6.42 -9.22 -20.14
N PRO A 878 -6.11 -10.35 -19.46
CA PRO A 878 -6.90 -11.57 -19.55
C PRO A 878 -8.39 -11.36 -19.24
N ASN A 879 -8.71 -10.61 -18.18
CA ASN A 879 -10.10 -10.35 -17.77
C ASN A 879 -10.83 -9.44 -18.78
N GLU A 880 -10.12 -8.50 -19.41
CA GLU A 880 -10.69 -7.64 -20.46
C GLU A 880 -10.98 -8.46 -21.71
N LEU A 881 -10.06 -9.35 -22.10
CA LEU A 881 -10.22 -10.24 -23.24
C LEU A 881 -11.40 -11.21 -23.00
N GLN A 882 -11.51 -11.78 -21.79
CA GLN A 882 -12.64 -12.62 -21.39
C GLN A 882 -13.97 -11.84 -21.48
N ALA A 883 -14.03 -10.65 -20.88
CA ALA A 883 -15.23 -9.82 -20.88
C ALA A 883 -15.64 -9.37 -22.30
N MET A 884 -14.68 -9.23 -23.21
CA MET A 884 -14.96 -8.91 -24.61
C MET A 884 -15.56 -10.10 -25.36
N VAL A 885 -15.12 -11.33 -25.07
CA VAL A 885 -15.62 -12.55 -25.72
C VAL A 885 -16.99 -12.96 -25.18
N ILE A 886 -17.14 -12.96 -23.86
CA ILE A 886 -18.33 -13.45 -23.16
C ILE A 886 -19.38 -12.33 -22.95
N GLY A 887 -18.94 -11.07 -22.96
CA GLY A 887 -19.77 -9.92 -22.58
C GLY A 887 -19.67 -9.56 -21.09
N ASN A 888 -20.29 -8.45 -20.71
CA ASN A 888 -20.29 -7.87 -19.37
C ASN A 888 -21.67 -8.01 -18.70
N THR A 889 -21.72 -7.88 -17.37
CA THR A 889 -22.94 -7.85 -16.53
C THR A 889 -23.26 -6.48 -15.96
N ASN A 890 -22.62 -5.40 -16.45
CA ASN A 890 -22.91 -4.05 -15.99
C ASN A 890 -24.16 -3.49 -16.70
N TYR A 891 -25.33 -3.85 -16.19
CA TYR A 891 -26.60 -3.54 -16.83
C TYR A 891 -27.05 -2.09 -16.58
N ASP A 892 -27.20 -1.29 -17.64
CA ASP A 892 -27.89 0.00 -17.62
C ASP A 892 -29.22 -0.07 -18.38
N TRP A 893 -30.25 -0.52 -17.67
CA TRP A 893 -31.60 -0.68 -18.22
C TRP A 893 -32.23 0.64 -18.70
N THR A 894 -31.77 1.78 -18.19
CA THR A 894 -32.27 3.10 -18.63
C THR A 894 -31.69 3.48 -19.98
N GLU A 895 -30.44 3.12 -20.25
CA GLU A 895 -29.82 3.31 -21.56
C GLU A 895 -30.42 2.37 -22.61
N LEU A 896 -30.80 1.14 -22.24
CA LEU A 896 -31.52 0.22 -23.12
C LEU A 896 -32.86 0.79 -23.60
N GLU A 897 -33.63 1.40 -22.70
CA GLU A 897 -34.89 2.05 -23.07
C GLU A 897 -34.66 3.21 -24.04
N LYS A 898 -33.61 4.02 -23.82
CA LYS A 898 -33.26 5.14 -24.71
C LYS A 898 -32.75 4.68 -26.08
N SER A 899 -32.03 3.57 -26.15
CA SER A 899 -31.47 3.03 -27.40
C SER A 899 -32.46 2.18 -28.19
N THR A 900 -33.66 1.90 -27.65
CA THR A 900 -34.66 1.05 -28.29
C THR A 900 -35.29 1.75 -29.51
N GLU A 901 -35.24 1.07 -30.65
CA GLU A 901 -35.87 1.51 -31.89
C GLU A 901 -37.29 0.91 -32.00
N TYR A 902 -38.28 1.72 -32.40
CA TYR A 902 -39.66 1.26 -32.58
C TYR A 902 -40.01 1.22 -34.07
N LYS A 903 -40.65 0.15 -34.53
CA LYS A 903 -41.10 -0.02 -35.92
C LYS A 903 -42.62 -0.10 -36.03
N GLY A 904 -43.13 0.22 -37.21
CA GLY A 904 -44.56 0.13 -37.52
C GLY A 904 -45.37 1.18 -36.77
N GLU A 905 -46.38 0.74 -36.01
CA GLU A 905 -47.31 1.61 -35.26
C GLU A 905 -46.82 1.96 -33.84
N TYR A 906 -45.65 1.47 -33.43
CA TYR A 906 -45.07 1.78 -32.11
C TYR A 906 -44.13 2.98 -32.18
N TRP A 907 -44.21 3.83 -31.15
CA TRP A 907 -43.30 4.95 -30.87
C TRP A 907 -43.15 5.08 -29.34
N THR A 908 -42.23 5.93 -28.89
CA THR A 908 -41.85 6.06 -27.47
C THR A 908 -43.01 6.30 -26.52
N ASP A 909 -44.02 7.08 -26.91
CA ASP A 909 -45.20 7.41 -26.09
C ASP A 909 -46.43 6.53 -26.37
N HIS A 910 -46.32 5.49 -27.20
CA HIS A 910 -47.44 4.59 -27.48
C HIS A 910 -47.91 3.89 -26.19
N PRO A 911 -49.23 3.77 -25.90
CA PRO A 911 -49.75 3.24 -24.64
C PRO A 911 -49.17 1.87 -24.25
N THR A 912 -49.10 0.93 -25.19
CA THR A 912 -48.50 -0.40 -24.95
C THR A 912 -47.01 -0.35 -24.64
N ILE A 913 -46.27 0.61 -25.23
CA ILE A 913 -44.82 0.76 -24.99
C ILE A 913 -44.55 1.34 -23.60
N ARG A 914 -45.36 2.32 -23.17
CA ARG A 914 -45.28 2.84 -21.78
C ARG A 914 -45.59 1.75 -20.76
N LEU A 915 -46.62 0.94 -21.01
CA LEU A 915 -46.95 -0.21 -20.18
C LEU A 915 -45.81 -1.24 -20.15
N PHE A 916 -45.19 -1.52 -21.30
CA PHE A 916 -44.04 -2.43 -21.39
C PHE A 916 -42.87 -1.96 -20.51
N TRP A 917 -42.42 -0.72 -20.64
CA TRP A 917 -41.31 -0.20 -19.84
C TRP A 917 -41.66 -0.06 -18.37
N GLU A 918 -42.90 0.30 -18.03
CA GLU A 918 -43.38 0.31 -16.65
C GLU A 918 -43.32 -1.09 -16.01
N VAL A 919 -43.77 -2.12 -16.73
CA VAL A 919 -43.66 -3.52 -16.28
C VAL A 919 -42.21 -3.93 -16.17
N PHE A 920 -41.42 -3.70 -17.22
CA PHE A 920 -40.01 -4.10 -17.29
C PHE A 920 -39.19 -3.50 -16.15
N HIS A 921 -39.31 -2.20 -15.88
CA HIS A 921 -38.54 -1.56 -14.80
C HIS A 921 -38.93 -2.06 -13.41
N ARG A 922 -40.18 -2.52 -13.23
CA ARG A 922 -40.66 -3.15 -11.98
C ARG A 922 -40.17 -4.58 -11.78
N LEU A 923 -39.61 -5.24 -12.79
CA LEU A 923 -39.08 -6.60 -12.64
C LEU A 923 -37.80 -6.62 -11.76
N PRO A 924 -37.60 -7.66 -10.93
CA PRO A 924 -36.33 -7.93 -10.26
C PRO A 924 -35.21 -8.21 -11.28
N LEU A 925 -33.95 -8.05 -10.83
CA LEU A 925 -32.77 -8.18 -11.70
C LEU A 925 -32.71 -9.54 -12.42
N GLU A 926 -33.10 -10.62 -11.76
CA GLU A 926 -33.01 -11.96 -12.35
C GLU A 926 -34.00 -12.17 -13.51
N GLU A 927 -35.23 -11.66 -13.38
CA GLU A 927 -36.22 -11.67 -14.47
C GLU A 927 -35.79 -10.76 -15.63
N LYS A 928 -35.09 -9.65 -15.35
CA LYS A 928 -34.50 -8.78 -16.40
C LYS A 928 -33.38 -9.48 -17.16
N LYS A 929 -32.55 -10.28 -16.49
CA LYS A 929 -31.53 -11.12 -17.15
C LYS A 929 -32.17 -12.20 -18.01
N GLN A 930 -33.21 -12.85 -17.51
CA GLN A 930 -33.96 -13.85 -18.27
C GLN A 930 -34.65 -13.22 -19.49
N PHE A 931 -35.15 -11.98 -19.38
CA PHE A 931 -35.62 -11.23 -20.54
C PHE A 931 -34.50 -10.97 -21.55
N LEU A 932 -33.31 -10.60 -21.08
CA LEU A 932 -32.16 -10.38 -21.97
C LEU A 932 -31.75 -11.67 -22.69
N LEU A 933 -31.77 -12.80 -21.97
CA LEU A 933 -31.55 -14.14 -22.53
C LEU A 933 -32.61 -14.47 -23.59
N PHE A 934 -33.88 -14.24 -23.28
CA PHE A 934 -35.01 -14.40 -24.21
C PHE A 934 -34.85 -13.51 -25.45
N LEU A 935 -34.40 -12.27 -25.29
CA LEU A 935 -34.27 -11.30 -26.37
C LEU A 935 -33.03 -11.50 -27.24
N THR A 936 -31.90 -11.88 -26.66
CA THR A 936 -30.58 -11.79 -27.31
C THR A 936 -29.87 -13.12 -27.43
N GLY A 937 -30.35 -14.16 -26.74
CA GLY A 937 -29.68 -15.46 -26.60
C GLY A 937 -28.57 -15.48 -25.54
N SER A 938 -28.35 -14.39 -24.81
CA SER A 938 -27.39 -14.30 -23.71
C SER A 938 -27.93 -13.42 -22.57
N ASP A 939 -27.55 -13.73 -21.34
CA ASP A 939 -27.80 -12.85 -20.19
C ASP A 939 -26.70 -11.77 -20.02
N ARG A 940 -25.74 -11.71 -20.95
CA ARG A 940 -24.62 -10.75 -20.98
C ARG A 940 -24.82 -9.71 -22.07
N ILE A 941 -24.26 -8.53 -21.84
CA ILE A 941 -24.27 -7.43 -22.80
C ILE A 941 -22.89 -7.22 -23.44
N PRO A 942 -22.81 -6.60 -24.62
CA PRO A 942 -21.52 -6.19 -25.17
C PRO A 942 -20.77 -5.26 -24.23
N ILE A 943 -19.45 -5.33 -24.28
CA ILE A 943 -18.56 -4.53 -23.42
C ILE A 943 -18.68 -3.02 -23.68
N LEU A 944 -19.19 -2.62 -24.86
CA LEU A 944 -19.57 -1.25 -25.19
C LEU A 944 -20.85 -0.77 -24.45
N GLY A 945 -21.41 -1.61 -23.58
CA GLY A 945 -22.59 -1.31 -22.77
C GLY A 945 -23.91 -1.50 -23.52
N MET A 946 -25.02 -1.24 -22.80
CA MET A 946 -26.38 -1.44 -23.33
C MET A 946 -26.71 -0.55 -24.53
N LYS A 947 -26.02 0.59 -24.70
CA LYS A 947 -26.17 1.46 -25.87
C LYS A 947 -25.88 0.73 -27.20
N SER A 948 -24.95 -0.21 -27.18
CA SER A 948 -24.60 -1.01 -28.37
C SER A 948 -25.64 -2.09 -28.69
N LEU A 949 -26.46 -2.46 -27.70
CA LEU A 949 -27.57 -3.38 -27.90
C LEU A 949 -28.78 -2.62 -28.47
N LYS A 950 -28.96 -2.72 -29.78
CA LYS A 950 -30.12 -2.15 -30.47
C LYS A 950 -31.32 -3.08 -30.34
N LEU A 951 -32.13 -2.88 -29.30
CA LEU A 951 -33.44 -3.50 -29.20
C LEU A 951 -34.39 -2.86 -30.21
N VAL A 952 -35.10 -3.69 -30.97
CA VAL A 952 -36.15 -3.22 -31.88
C VAL A 952 -37.49 -3.79 -31.43
N ILE A 953 -38.50 -2.95 -31.18
CA ILE A 953 -39.85 -3.41 -30.83
C ILE A 953 -40.81 -3.13 -31.98
N GLN A 954 -41.54 -4.15 -32.43
CA GLN A 954 -42.54 -4.03 -33.49
C GLN A 954 -43.90 -4.65 -33.11
N PRO A 955 -45.01 -4.10 -33.63
CA PRO A 955 -46.34 -4.62 -33.34
C PRO A 955 -46.63 -5.91 -34.10
N THR A 956 -47.26 -6.87 -33.44
CA THR A 956 -47.73 -8.12 -34.06
C THR A 956 -49.23 -8.08 -34.34
N SER A 957 -49.65 -8.71 -35.44
CA SER A 957 -51.05 -8.88 -35.83
C SER A 957 -51.73 -9.97 -34.98
N GLY A 958 -51.81 -9.78 -33.67
CA GLY A 958 -52.42 -10.71 -32.72
C GLY A 958 -53.15 -9.98 -31.59
N GLY A 959 -54.23 -10.56 -31.08
CA GLY A 959 -54.92 -10.05 -29.88
C GLY A 959 -54.11 -10.26 -28.60
N GLU A 960 -54.64 -9.80 -27.46
CA GLU A 960 -53.96 -9.85 -26.14
C GLU A 960 -53.67 -11.27 -25.62
N GLN A 961 -54.23 -12.30 -26.26
CA GLN A 961 -54.00 -13.69 -25.91
C GLN A 961 -52.61 -14.22 -26.30
N TYR A 962 -51.95 -13.61 -27.27
CA TYR A 962 -50.66 -14.06 -27.79
C TYR A 962 -49.50 -13.63 -26.87
N LEU A 963 -48.44 -14.43 -26.84
CA LEU A 963 -47.21 -14.12 -26.11
C LEU A 963 -46.32 -13.18 -26.94
N PRO A 964 -45.49 -12.34 -26.29
CA PRO A 964 -44.38 -11.67 -26.97
C PRO A 964 -43.43 -12.72 -27.55
N VAL A 965 -42.88 -12.45 -28.74
CA VAL A 965 -41.93 -13.34 -29.43
C VAL A 965 -40.64 -12.58 -29.69
N ALA A 966 -39.50 -13.18 -29.39
CA ALA A 966 -38.20 -12.59 -29.64
C ALA A 966 -37.49 -13.29 -30.81
N HIS A 967 -36.89 -12.48 -31.70
CA HIS A 967 -35.96 -12.95 -32.73
C HIS A 967 -34.55 -12.58 -32.31
N THR A 968 -33.89 -13.51 -31.61
CA THR A 968 -32.59 -13.30 -30.93
C THR A 968 -31.44 -12.87 -31.85
N CYS A 969 -31.52 -13.24 -33.13
CA CYS A 969 -30.56 -12.85 -34.17
C CYS A 969 -30.61 -11.35 -34.50
N PHE A 970 -31.77 -10.71 -34.30
CA PHE A 970 -32.00 -9.29 -34.65
C PHE A 970 -32.27 -8.41 -33.43
N ASN A 971 -32.24 -8.99 -32.22
CA ASN A 971 -32.68 -8.34 -30.98
C ASN A 971 -34.07 -7.68 -31.16
N LEU A 972 -34.95 -8.36 -31.89
CA LEU A 972 -36.27 -7.86 -32.28
C LEU A 972 -37.34 -8.50 -31.38
N LEU A 973 -38.18 -7.68 -30.78
CA LEU A 973 -39.32 -8.10 -29.98
C LEU A 973 -40.63 -7.81 -30.73
N ASP A 974 -41.31 -8.88 -31.11
CA ASP A 974 -42.69 -8.88 -31.56
C ASP A 974 -43.60 -8.76 -30.35
N LEU A 975 -44.16 -7.57 -30.15
CA LEU A 975 -45.00 -7.25 -29.00
C LEU A 975 -46.46 -7.08 -29.45
N PRO A 976 -47.40 -7.90 -28.94
CA PRO A 976 -48.83 -7.69 -29.14
C PRO A 976 -49.36 -6.43 -28.45
N LYS A 977 -50.49 -5.89 -28.92
CA LYS A 977 -51.12 -4.70 -28.34
C LYS A 977 -51.90 -5.04 -27.07
N TYR A 978 -51.24 -4.97 -25.91
CA TYR A 978 -51.88 -5.11 -24.60
C TYR A 978 -52.49 -3.79 -24.10
N ARG A 979 -53.68 -3.87 -23.50
CA ARG A 979 -54.39 -2.73 -22.86
C ARG A 979 -54.26 -2.69 -21.34
N SER A 980 -53.88 -3.79 -20.70
CA SER A 980 -53.71 -3.88 -19.23
C SER A 980 -52.27 -4.18 -18.84
N LEU A 981 -51.80 -3.51 -17.77
CA LEU A 981 -50.48 -3.70 -17.17
C LEU A 981 -50.31 -5.14 -16.64
N GLU A 982 -51.37 -5.70 -16.05
CA GLU A 982 -51.35 -7.05 -15.46
C GLU A 982 -51.22 -8.13 -16.53
N ILE A 983 -51.97 -7.99 -17.63
CA ILE A 983 -51.92 -8.92 -18.77
C ILE A 983 -50.53 -8.88 -19.42
N LEU A 984 -49.97 -7.69 -19.64
CA LEU A 984 -48.63 -7.55 -20.21
C LEU A 984 -47.59 -8.22 -19.31
N ARG A 985 -47.66 -7.98 -17.99
CA ARG A 985 -46.73 -8.61 -17.03
C ARG A 985 -46.82 -10.12 -17.04
N GLU A 986 -48.02 -10.68 -16.97
CA GLU A 986 -48.23 -12.14 -16.97
C GLU A 986 -47.72 -12.76 -18.27
N LYS A 987 -48.03 -12.17 -19.41
CA LYS A 987 -47.62 -12.67 -20.73
C LYS A 987 -46.12 -12.53 -20.97
N LEU A 988 -45.52 -11.44 -20.51
CA LEU A 988 -44.07 -11.23 -20.59
C LEU A 988 -43.33 -12.25 -19.72
N LEU A 989 -43.75 -12.48 -18.47
CA LEU A 989 -43.14 -13.48 -17.60
C LEU A 989 -43.31 -14.90 -18.16
N GLN A 990 -44.51 -15.23 -18.65
CA GLN A 990 -44.72 -16.50 -19.36
C GLN A 990 -43.74 -16.66 -20.53
N ALA A 991 -43.58 -15.64 -21.39
CA ALA A 991 -42.66 -15.72 -22.52
C ALA A 991 -41.19 -15.91 -22.10
N ILE A 992 -40.78 -15.26 -21.00
CA ILE A 992 -39.41 -15.36 -20.46
C ILE A 992 -39.16 -16.74 -19.83
N ASP A 993 -40.13 -17.30 -19.10
CA ASP A 993 -40.02 -18.60 -18.43
C ASP A 993 -39.99 -19.78 -19.43
N TYR A 994 -40.67 -19.63 -20.59
CA TYR A 994 -40.68 -20.62 -21.67
C TYR A 994 -39.50 -20.48 -22.66
N ASN A 995 -38.33 -19.98 -22.22
CA ASN A 995 -37.17 -19.75 -23.09
C ASN A 995 -36.37 -21.02 -23.47
N GLN A 996 -36.70 -22.20 -22.90
CA GLN A 996 -36.11 -23.48 -23.29
C GLN A 996 -36.85 -24.10 -24.48
N GLY A 997 -36.67 -23.52 -25.67
CA GLY A 997 -37.25 -24.11 -26.88
C GLY A 997 -37.05 -23.27 -28.12
N PHE A 998 -35.91 -23.40 -28.78
CA PHE A 998 -35.87 -23.28 -30.24
C PHE A 998 -36.64 -24.48 -30.84
N ASN A 999 -37.96 -24.47 -30.70
CA ASN A 999 -38.87 -25.36 -31.41
C ASN A 999 -39.96 -24.47 -31.98
N LEU A 1000 -39.67 -23.85 -33.12
CA LEU A 1000 -40.71 -23.48 -34.06
C LEU A 1000 -41.35 -24.79 -34.51
N ALA A 1001 -42.60 -25.00 -34.11
CA ALA A 1001 -43.50 -25.93 -34.79
C ALA A 1001 -43.82 -25.42 -36.19
#